data_AF-A0A2N1VJ12-F1
#
_entry.id   AF-A0A2N1VJ12-F1
#
_cell.length_a   1.000
_cell.length_b   1.000
_cell.length_c   1.000
_cell.angle_alpha   90.00
_cell.angle_beta   90.00
_cell.angle_gamma   90.00
#
_symmetry.space_group_name_H-M   'P 1'
#
loop_
_entity.id
_entity.type
_entity.pdbx_description
1 polymer ?
#
loop_
_entity_poly.entity_id
_entity_poly.type
_entity_poly.pdbx_seq_one_letter_code
_entity_poly.pdbx_strand_id
1 'polypeptide(L)'
;MNFKLLLKTSAIAVCFICFFAISDATAQNFVSDGASADYNATCGAVIRMKGNGSQFVNNPGADLGETAGSVIPGVVDWAGTGASQTVQGLYYSLLYTSSTSTKNVEDGVFVMGGACATFLSGYDSLGVYPYFATGGSRTYAGTFTYGGSDPQNLFSEQSGASGTDYNILSLDGGGTKTIVNWGSVGTGLNVDLVSGTDLVIKGDLYTGTATSTLAGNVTMDSLDAEFIVGTGAVDFTGNMTIESGTLIAATTSGDVTIAATSTLTLSGDDSFLDFDDDSDLIITGDIINSGNGMNLSFACLSTVTYNGTQTPQLVMPTLTTHPYGNLVLTNGAKQGDAASNYANDIFLCNNFALTGGNFDMFTNTGTLTMLAVAGTALYGGGTGNEEVVGSMARTMDADAGSYVFNNRNTTIDLDANVDNPTLATIEMRPGQGSSMGAWDGARDVNRSVNLEHNAADDFDMELAVGYLFSEGPGAWATPNTQASIRFHEGNGTDDEKIGTGQVYNRTDAAGANLGQVSLAGISRATAQALPNDLDKFASGNDVILRAGPTTFYTVNDGRWTNPNTWDEGTQPTSADNTELRHMVYVGIDGPFAGTGDGDGTDGVAANNTLAESDHYGTDAAARTINIASGYANASLVIGNEDNPTAYIFGTSFTDGSSFLNNNTNAPSAAFPYAIAKGAGTELKTNFNGLWLINSLGTGTPGFGTYQIENKGTINNEGVIEVGE
;
A
#
# COMPACT_ATOMS: atom_id res chain seq x y z
N MET A 1 61.48 -43.34 81.87
CA MET A 1 62.29 -44.33 81.13
C MET A 1 61.39 -45.53 80.87
N ASN A 2 61.03 -45.99 79.67
CA ASN A 2 61.36 -45.76 78.26
C ASN A 2 60.04 -46.08 77.53
N PHE A 3 59.32 -45.20 76.80
CA PHE A 3 59.58 -44.50 75.54
C PHE A 3 60.14 -45.33 74.38
N LYS A 4 59.25 -45.52 73.38
CA LYS A 4 59.46 -45.58 71.92
C LYS A 4 59.89 -46.92 71.29
N LEU A 5 59.31 -47.40 70.18
CA LEU A 5 58.32 -46.81 69.28
C LEU A 5 57.72 -47.90 68.37
N LEU A 6 56.38 -47.95 68.33
CA LEU A 6 55.58 -48.59 67.28
C LEU A 6 55.98 -47.95 65.94
N LEU A 7 56.69 -48.66 65.07
CA LEU A 7 56.96 -48.14 63.73
C LEU A 7 57.28 -49.25 62.71
N LYS A 8 56.48 -50.31 62.61
CA LYS A 8 56.72 -51.34 61.55
C LYS A 8 55.50 -51.90 60.82
N THR A 9 54.27 -51.49 61.13
CA THR A 9 53.07 -52.03 60.45
C THR A 9 52.20 -51.00 59.73
N SER A 10 52.50 -49.70 59.87
CA SER A 10 51.68 -48.63 59.27
C SER A 10 52.22 -48.08 57.94
N ALA A 11 53.45 -48.41 57.55
CA ALA A 11 54.08 -47.83 56.35
C ALA A 11 53.81 -48.63 55.05
N ILE A 12 53.49 -49.93 55.16
CA ILE A 12 53.21 -50.77 53.98
C ILE A 12 51.71 -50.75 53.63
N ALA A 13 50.82 -50.59 54.61
CA ALA A 13 49.39 -50.46 54.36
C ALA A 13 49.01 -49.07 53.78
N VAL A 14 49.71 -47.99 54.16
CA VAL A 14 49.44 -46.65 53.62
C VAL A 14 49.99 -46.49 52.19
N CYS A 15 51.13 -47.09 51.85
CA CYS A 15 51.61 -47.08 50.46
C CYS A 15 50.79 -47.99 49.52
N PHE A 16 50.21 -49.10 50.00
CA PHE A 16 49.31 -49.91 49.17
C PHE A 16 47.92 -49.27 48.99
N ILE A 17 47.41 -48.55 50.00
CA ILE A 17 46.13 -47.83 49.89
C ILE A 17 46.29 -46.55 49.04
N CYS A 18 47.45 -45.88 49.08
CA CYS A 18 47.72 -44.74 48.19
C CYS A 18 47.99 -45.15 46.73
N PHE A 19 48.41 -46.40 46.44
CA PHE A 19 48.58 -46.86 45.05
C PHE A 19 47.27 -47.32 44.40
N PHE A 20 46.26 -47.72 45.18
CA PHE A 20 44.92 -48.04 44.68
C PHE A 20 43.96 -46.84 44.66
N ALA A 21 44.35 -45.69 45.24
CA ALA A 21 43.55 -44.47 45.24
C ALA A 21 43.89 -43.49 44.09
N ILE A 22 44.79 -43.86 43.17
CA ILE A 22 45.23 -42.99 42.05
C ILE A 22 44.81 -43.55 40.68
N SER A 23 44.07 -44.67 40.59
CA SER A 23 43.68 -45.23 39.28
C SER A 23 42.54 -44.48 38.56
N ASP A 24 41.87 -43.51 39.18
CA ASP A 24 40.67 -42.87 38.61
C ASP A 24 40.94 -41.54 37.87
N ALA A 25 42.17 -41.26 37.45
CA ALA A 25 42.52 -40.00 36.77
C ALA A 25 43.20 -40.15 35.39
N THR A 26 43.12 -41.32 34.75
CA THR A 26 43.54 -41.45 33.34
C THR A 26 42.32 -41.44 32.43
N ALA A 27 42.36 -40.62 31.38
CA ALA A 27 41.35 -40.63 30.33
C ALA A 27 41.21 -42.03 29.74
N GLN A 28 40.00 -42.60 29.78
CA GLN A 28 39.70 -43.89 29.16
C GLN A 28 39.30 -43.64 27.71
N ASN A 29 40.27 -43.68 26.80
CA ASN A 29 40.03 -43.43 25.39
C ASN A 29 39.50 -44.68 24.68
N PHE A 30 38.63 -44.48 23.70
CA PHE A 30 38.31 -45.49 22.71
C PHE A 30 39.31 -45.33 21.56
N VAL A 31 40.20 -46.30 21.36
CA VAL A 31 41.24 -46.21 20.32
C VAL A 31 40.92 -47.20 19.20
N SER A 32 40.75 -46.70 17.98
CA SER A 32 40.65 -47.51 16.76
C SER A 32 42.01 -47.52 16.05
N ASP A 33 42.57 -48.71 15.78
CA ASP A 33 43.94 -48.86 15.29
C ASP A 33 44.04 -49.73 14.04
N GLY A 34 44.47 -49.12 12.92
CA GLY A 34 44.70 -49.76 11.63
C GLY A 34 43.47 -49.88 10.73
N ALA A 35 43.71 -50.05 9.43
CA ALA A 35 42.69 -50.03 8.35
C ALA A 35 41.69 -51.21 8.35
N SER A 36 41.76 -52.11 9.33
CA SER A 36 40.83 -53.22 9.51
C SER A 36 40.12 -53.17 10.86
N ALA A 37 40.22 -52.05 11.58
CA ALA A 37 39.56 -51.87 12.87
C ALA A 37 38.09 -51.51 12.66
N ASP A 38 37.24 -52.53 12.58
CA ASP A 38 35.79 -52.37 12.50
C ASP A 38 35.15 -52.44 13.89
N TYR A 39 34.33 -51.46 14.23
CA TYR A 39 33.42 -51.54 15.36
C TYR A 39 32.00 -51.78 14.85
N ASN A 40 31.42 -52.92 15.23
CA ASN A 40 30.05 -53.28 14.84
C ASN A 40 29.18 -53.36 16.10
N ALA A 41 28.05 -52.66 16.06
CA ALA A 41 27.07 -52.64 17.13
C ALA A 41 25.66 -52.69 16.55
N THR A 42 24.77 -53.40 17.22
CA THR A 42 23.34 -53.30 16.92
C THR A 42 22.76 -52.07 17.60
N CYS A 43 21.59 -51.68 17.11
CA CYS A 43 20.66 -50.80 17.80
C CYS A 43 20.59 -51.16 19.30
N GLY A 44 21.01 -50.23 20.17
CA GLY A 44 20.95 -50.35 21.62
C GLY A 44 22.18 -50.85 22.37
N ALA A 45 23.26 -51.28 21.70
CA ALA A 45 24.56 -51.43 22.37
C ALA A 45 25.12 -50.06 22.76
N VAL A 46 25.80 -49.94 23.90
CA VAL A 46 26.26 -48.65 24.44
C VAL A 46 27.77 -48.64 24.68
N ILE A 47 28.45 -47.63 24.13
CA ILE A 47 29.76 -47.16 24.59
C ILE A 47 29.54 -46.04 25.60
N ARG A 48 29.98 -46.21 26.84
CA ARG A 48 29.86 -45.20 27.89
C ARG A 48 31.21 -44.56 28.22
N MET A 49 31.37 -43.28 27.86
CA MET A 49 32.57 -42.47 28.07
C MET A 49 32.53 -41.80 29.46
N LYS A 50 33.17 -42.42 30.47
CA LYS A 50 33.08 -41.99 31.88
C LYS A 50 34.15 -40.99 32.33
N GLY A 51 35.30 -40.91 31.67
CA GLY A 51 36.35 -39.96 32.03
C GLY A 51 36.10 -38.59 31.39
N ASN A 52 36.40 -37.51 32.12
CA ASN A 52 36.20 -36.13 31.64
C ASN A 52 37.06 -35.77 30.41
N GLY A 53 38.23 -36.40 30.28
CA GLY A 53 39.11 -36.26 29.11
C GLY A 53 39.10 -37.48 28.18
N SER A 54 38.09 -38.35 28.29
CA SER A 54 37.96 -39.50 27.38
C SER A 54 37.70 -39.00 25.97
N GLN A 55 38.27 -39.69 24.98
CA GLN A 55 38.10 -39.37 23.57
C GLN A 55 38.09 -40.65 22.73
N PHE A 56 37.40 -40.60 21.59
CA PHE A 56 37.65 -41.44 20.44
C PHE A 56 38.93 -40.97 19.75
N VAL A 57 39.83 -41.91 19.46
CA VAL A 57 41.12 -41.68 18.82
C VAL A 57 41.24 -42.65 17.66
N ASN A 58 41.27 -42.13 16.43
CA ASN A 58 41.58 -42.89 15.23
C ASN A 58 43.08 -42.79 14.93
N ASN A 59 43.80 -43.90 15.05
CA ASN A 59 45.18 -44.00 14.58
C ASN A 59 45.22 -44.12 13.05
N PRO A 60 46.39 -43.92 12.40
CA PRO A 60 46.51 -43.93 10.94
C PRO A 60 45.85 -45.15 10.29
N GLY A 61 44.85 -44.90 9.43
CA GLY A 61 44.12 -45.92 8.68
C GLY A 61 42.73 -46.25 9.21
N ALA A 62 42.37 -45.85 10.43
CA ALA A 62 41.00 -45.94 10.95
C ALA A 62 40.20 -44.65 10.69
N ASP A 63 38.89 -44.76 10.54
CA ASP A 63 37.99 -43.64 10.21
C ASP A 63 36.68 -43.63 11.01
N LEU A 64 36.62 -44.37 12.12
CA LEU A 64 35.40 -44.53 12.93
C LEU A 64 34.89 -43.18 13.46
N GLY A 65 33.71 -42.78 13.02
CA GLY A 65 33.07 -41.52 13.39
C GLY A 65 33.56 -40.30 12.62
N GLU A 66 34.49 -40.44 11.67
CA GLU A 66 35.06 -39.30 10.91
C GLU A 66 34.20 -38.87 9.72
N THR A 67 33.35 -39.76 9.20
CA THR A 67 32.52 -39.49 8.01
C THR A 67 31.12 -40.09 8.15
N ALA A 68 30.18 -39.62 7.31
CA ALA A 68 28.86 -40.23 7.18
C ALA A 68 28.88 -41.70 6.71
N GLY A 69 29.97 -42.16 6.08
CA GLY A 69 30.14 -43.57 5.68
C GLY A 69 30.70 -44.45 6.81
N SER A 70 31.23 -43.85 7.86
CA SER A 70 31.94 -44.52 8.96
C SER A 70 31.34 -44.18 10.34
N VAL A 71 30.04 -43.93 10.40
CA VAL A 71 29.28 -43.60 11.63
C VAL A 71 29.59 -44.58 12.76
N ILE A 72 29.71 -44.10 14.01
CA ILE A 72 29.81 -44.95 15.20
C ILE A 72 28.46 -45.69 15.42
N PRO A 73 28.37 -47.01 15.19
CA PRO A 73 27.13 -47.74 15.40
C PRO A 73 26.81 -47.88 16.90
N GLY A 74 25.52 -47.96 17.22
CA GLY A 74 25.04 -48.02 18.61
C GLY A 74 25.02 -46.65 19.31
N VAL A 75 24.88 -46.68 20.63
CA VAL A 75 24.76 -45.49 21.48
C VAL A 75 26.13 -45.08 22.01
N VAL A 76 26.48 -43.81 21.88
CA VAL A 76 27.59 -43.21 22.62
C VAL A 76 27.05 -42.36 23.76
N ASP A 77 27.30 -42.78 25.00
CA ASP A 77 26.91 -42.07 26.23
C ASP A 77 28.10 -41.31 26.83
N TRP A 78 28.09 -39.98 26.72
CA TRP A 78 29.04 -39.10 27.39
C TRP A 78 28.62 -38.87 28.84
N ALA A 79 29.20 -39.65 29.75
CA ALA A 79 28.73 -39.84 31.13
C ALA A 79 29.72 -39.38 32.22
N GLY A 80 30.60 -38.42 31.92
CA GLY A 80 31.58 -37.87 32.87
C GLY A 80 30.92 -37.31 34.13
N THR A 81 31.56 -37.43 35.29
CA THR A 81 31.03 -36.98 36.59
C THR A 81 31.81 -35.81 37.20
N GLY A 82 32.90 -35.35 36.57
CA GLY A 82 33.65 -34.20 37.07
C GLY A 82 33.11 -32.85 36.60
N ALA A 83 33.98 -31.84 36.53
CA ALA A 83 33.56 -30.46 36.28
C ALA A 83 33.02 -30.25 34.84
N SER A 84 33.69 -30.82 33.84
CA SER A 84 33.30 -30.68 32.44
C SER A 84 33.78 -31.89 31.63
N GLN A 85 33.02 -32.25 30.60
CA GLN A 85 33.37 -33.27 29.62
C GLN A 85 33.11 -32.73 28.20
N THR A 86 34.01 -33.00 27.28
CA THR A 86 33.83 -32.66 25.86
C THR A 86 33.09 -33.78 25.15
N VAL A 87 32.06 -33.42 24.37
CA VAL A 87 31.39 -34.31 23.42
C VAL A 87 32.01 -34.03 22.05
N GLN A 88 32.75 -35.00 21.50
CA GLN A 88 33.55 -34.79 20.29
C GLN A 88 32.70 -34.62 19.03
N GLY A 89 33.14 -33.76 18.12
CA GLY A 89 32.59 -33.60 16.78
C GLY A 89 32.83 -34.84 15.91
N LEU A 90 31.87 -35.75 15.89
CA LEU A 90 31.92 -37.04 15.17
C LEU A 90 30.53 -37.42 14.66
N TYR A 91 30.48 -38.45 13.80
CA TYR A 91 29.25 -39.07 13.32
C TYR A 91 28.80 -40.21 14.24
N TYR A 92 27.68 -40.00 14.93
CA TYR A 92 27.05 -40.96 15.84
C TYR A 92 25.76 -41.52 15.23
N SER A 93 25.51 -42.82 15.38
CA SER A 93 24.19 -43.35 15.05
C SER A 93 23.16 -42.94 16.12
N LEU A 94 23.53 -43.05 17.40
CA LEU A 94 22.74 -42.56 18.54
C LEU A 94 23.67 -41.86 19.53
N LEU A 95 23.25 -40.70 20.05
CA LEU A 95 24.01 -39.90 21.00
C LEU A 95 23.25 -39.79 22.33
N TYR A 96 23.96 -39.95 23.44
CA TYR A 96 23.41 -39.76 24.77
C TYR A 96 24.36 -38.93 25.61
N THR A 97 23.81 -38.02 26.41
CA THR A 97 24.60 -37.31 27.42
C THR A 97 23.95 -37.50 28.79
N SER A 98 24.76 -37.94 29.74
CA SER A 98 24.27 -38.26 31.08
C SER A 98 25.23 -37.72 32.15
N SER A 99 24.82 -37.92 33.41
CA SER A 99 25.54 -37.43 34.60
C SER A 99 25.47 -35.91 34.76
N THR A 100 26.04 -35.38 35.84
CA THR A 100 25.92 -33.97 36.27
C THR A 100 27.02 -33.04 35.73
N SER A 101 28.01 -33.56 35.01
CA SER A 101 29.10 -32.72 34.47
C SER A 101 28.61 -31.83 33.33
N THR A 102 29.11 -30.59 33.27
CA THR A 102 28.87 -29.72 32.10
C THR A 102 29.40 -30.39 30.84
N LYS A 103 28.64 -30.37 29.75
CA LYS A 103 29.04 -30.88 28.45
C LYS A 103 29.42 -29.73 27.52
N ASN A 104 30.63 -29.76 26.99
CA ASN A 104 31.02 -28.88 25.90
C ASN A 104 30.85 -29.69 24.61
N VAL A 105 29.78 -29.42 23.87
CA VAL A 105 29.49 -30.07 22.60
C VAL A 105 30.27 -29.33 21.52
N GLU A 106 31.24 -30.03 20.92
CA GLU A 106 32.07 -29.46 19.87
C GLU A 106 31.26 -29.13 18.61
N ASP A 107 31.87 -28.33 17.74
CA ASP A 107 31.39 -28.16 16.37
C ASP A 107 31.48 -29.50 15.61
N GLY A 108 30.59 -29.71 14.64
CA GLY A 108 30.60 -30.91 13.78
C GLY A 108 30.14 -32.19 14.48
N VAL A 109 29.17 -32.11 15.38
CA VAL A 109 28.49 -33.30 15.92
C VAL A 109 27.34 -33.69 15.00
N PHE A 110 27.32 -34.96 14.54
CA PHE A 110 26.30 -35.48 13.64
C PHE A 110 25.57 -36.66 14.25
N VAL A 111 24.24 -36.62 14.24
CA VAL A 111 23.35 -37.72 14.66
C VAL A 111 22.68 -38.30 13.41
N MET A 112 23.06 -39.51 13.04
CA MET A 112 22.77 -40.11 11.73
C MET A 112 21.70 -41.21 11.77
N GLY A 113 21.45 -41.83 12.92
CA GLY A 113 20.45 -42.90 13.05
C GLY A 113 19.06 -42.37 13.41
N GLY A 114 18.03 -43.14 13.08
CA GLY A 114 16.69 -42.93 13.61
C GLY A 114 16.55 -43.31 15.09
N ALA A 115 15.42 -42.96 15.70
CA ALA A 115 15.11 -43.37 17.07
C ALA A 115 15.12 -44.90 17.19
N CYS A 116 15.73 -45.40 18.27
CA CYS A 116 15.87 -46.82 18.51
C CYS A 116 15.83 -47.18 19.99
N ALA A 117 14.85 -48.00 20.35
CA ALA A 117 14.74 -48.51 21.71
C ALA A 117 15.93 -49.44 22.02
N THR A 118 16.57 -49.20 23.17
CA THR A 118 17.56 -50.12 23.72
C THR A 118 16.95 -51.01 24.79
N PHE A 119 17.47 -52.24 24.90
CA PHE A 119 17.10 -53.17 25.96
C PHE A 119 17.73 -52.81 27.32
N LEU A 120 18.63 -51.83 27.35
CA LEU A 120 19.33 -51.39 28.55
C LEU A 120 18.52 -50.34 29.30
N SER A 121 18.25 -50.62 30.58
CA SER A 121 17.56 -49.68 31.47
C SER A 121 18.29 -48.34 31.56
N GLY A 122 17.53 -47.23 31.54
CA GLY A 122 18.04 -45.87 31.68
C GLY A 122 18.26 -45.13 30.36
N TYR A 123 17.86 -45.72 29.24
CA TYR A 123 18.00 -45.16 27.89
C TYR A 123 16.70 -45.26 27.08
N ASP A 124 15.56 -45.45 27.75
CA ASP A 124 14.25 -45.66 27.10
C ASP A 124 13.88 -44.51 26.16
N SER A 125 14.34 -43.29 26.47
CA SER A 125 14.16 -42.10 25.64
C SER A 125 14.76 -42.22 24.24
N LEU A 126 15.76 -43.09 24.04
CA LEU A 126 16.34 -43.31 22.71
C LEU A 126 15.37 -44.00 21.75
N GLY A 127 14.32 -44.65 22.27
CA GLY A 127 13.19 -45.13 21.46
C GLY A 127 12.32 -44.01 20.88
N VAL A 128 12.53 -42.76 21.33
CA VAL A 128 11.83 -41.57 20.83
C VAL A 128 12.80 -40.62 20.15
N TYR A 129 13.98 -40.38 20.72
CA TYR A 129 14.95 -39.41 20.20
C TYR A 129 16.29 -40.08 19.88
N PRO A 130 16.90 -39.88 18.71
CA PRO A 130 18.24 -40.42 18.43
C PRO A 130 19.36 -39.68 19.18
N TYR A 131 19.07 -38.49 19.71
CA TYR A 131 19.88 -37.76 20.69
C TYR A 131 19.05 -37.51 21.96
N PHE A 132 19.60 -37.75 23.15
CA PHE A 132 18.92 -37.41 24.40
C PHE A 132 19.90 -37.01 25.51
N ALA A 133 19.47 -36.12 26.40
CA ALA A 133 20.24 -35.70 27.56
C ALA A 133 19.45 -35.88 28.87
N THR A 134 20.11 -36.34 29.94
CA THR A 134 19.50 -36.51 31.28
C THR A 134 20.13 -35.68 32.39
N GLY A 135 21.21 -34.94 32.13
CA GLY A 135 21.84 -34.08 33.14
C GLY A 135 23.06 -33.30 32.63
N GLY A 136 23.51 -32.37 33.47
CA GLY A 136 24.72 -31.55 33.28
C GLY A 136 24.59 -30.52 32.17
N SER A 137 24.77 -29.23 32.44
CA SER A 137 24.51 -28.17 31.44
C SER A 137 25.29 -28.39 30.16
N ARG A 138 24.67 -28.17 29.00
CA ARG A 138 25.37 -28.31 27.70
C ARG A 138 25.65 -26.94 27.12
N THR A 139 26.77 -26.81 26.44
CA THR A 139 27.11 -25.64 25.65
C THR A 139 27.54 -26.13 24.28
N TYR A 140 26.90 -25.61 23.25
CA TYR A 140 27.16 -25.97 21.86
C TYR A 140 28.13 -24.96 21.26
N ALA A 141 29.28 -25.42 20.78
CA ALA A 141 30.33 -24.54 20.25
C ALA A 141 30.11 -24.14 18.78
N GLY A 142 29.33 -24.92 18.03
CA GLY A 142 29.14 -24.76 16.58
C GLY A 142 27.89 -25.48 16.08
N THR A 143 28.01 -26.15 14.93
CA THR A 143 26.93 -26.84 14.26
C THR A 143 26.69 -28.23 14.86
N PHE A 144 25.46 -28.43 15.35
CA PHE A 144 24.93 -29.73 15.70
C PHE A 144 23.98 -30.19 14.59
N THR A 145 24.20 -31.39 14.04
CA THR A 145 23.52 -31.86 12.83
C THR A 145 22.67 -33.09 13.11
N TYR A 146 21.40 -33.04 12.75
CA TYR A 146 20.57 -34.24 12.53
C TYR A 146 20.63 -34.60 11.05
N GLY A 147 21.51 -35.55 10.70
CA GLY A 147 21.90 -35.83 9.31
C GLY A 147 21.43 -37.18 8.75
N GLY A 148 20.56 -37.89 9.47
CA GLY A 148 20.12 -39.23 9.09
C GLY A 148 19.05 -39.28 7.99
N SER A 149 19.02 -40.37 7.22
CA SER A 149 17.94 -40.65 6.26
C SER A 149 16.68 -41.23 6.90
N ASP A 150 16.79 -41.75 8.11
CA ASP A 150 15.65 -42.18 8.90
C ASP A 150 14.92 -40.96 9.51
N PRO A 151 13.63 -41.06 9.85
CA PRO A 151 12.95 -40.04 10.64
C PRO A 151 13.63 -39.81 12.00
N GLN A 152 13.77 -38.55 12.40
CA GLN A 152 14.45 -38.16 13.63
C GLN A 152 13.63 -37.13 14.41
N ASN A 153 13.37 -37.40 15.68
CA ASN A 153 12.81 -36.41 16.59
C ASN A 153 13.93 -35.53 17.17
N LEU A 154 13.74 -34.22 17.16
CA LEU A 154 14.68 -33.27 17.74
C LEU A 154 14.51 -33.26 19.26
N PHE A 155 15.62 -33.27 19.98
CA PHE A 155 15.60 -33.21 21.44
C PHE A 155 15.53 -31.75 21.91
N SER A 156 14.65 -31.50 22.88
CA SER A 156 14.44 -30.18 23.48
C SER A 156 15.62 -29.77 24.37
N GLU A 157 16.46 -28.86 23.90
CA GLU A 157 17.52 -28.23 24.71
C GLU A 157 17.04 -26.98 25.45
N GLN A 158 15.80 -26.54 25.24
CA GLN A 158 15.23 -25.33 25.85
C GLN A 158 14.51 -25.59 27.18
N SER A 159 14.12 -26.85 27.45
CA SER A 159 13.31 -27.21 28.62
C SER A 159 14.17 -27.57 29.85
N GLY A 160 14.70 -26.57 30.58
CA GLY A 160 15.14 -26.74 31.97
C GLY A 160 16.41 -25.99 32.38
N ALA A 161 16.72 -25.99 33.69
CA ALA A 161 17.83 -25.28 34.35
C ALA A 161 19.25 -25.68 33.89
N SER A 162 19.38 -26.46 32.82
CA SER A 162 20.64 -26.95 32.28
C SER A 162 20.75 -26.76 30.76
N GLY A 163 19.68 -26.36 30.06
CA GLY A 163 19.65 -26.13 28.61
C GLY A 163 20.15 -24.74 28.20
N THR A 164 20.87 -24.63 27.08
CA THR A 164 21.37 -23.34 26.55
C THR A 164 21.08 -23.16 25.07
N ASP A 165 20.05 -23.82 24.55
CA ASP A 165 19.74 -23.91 23.11
C ASP A 165 20.87 -24.56 22.29
N TYR A 166 20.58 -24.99 21.06
CA TYR A 166 21.64 -25.32 20.11
C TYR A 166 22.33 -24.02 19.68
N ASN A 167 23.60 -24.05 19.29
CA ASN A 167 24.23 -22.85 18.74
C ASN A 167 23.82 -22.65 17.28
N ILE A 168 24.22 -23.58 16.40
CA ILE A 168 23.71 -23.74 15.04
C ILE A 168 23.09 -25.13 14.94
N LEU A 169 21.86 -25.22 14.44
CA LEU A 169 21.17 -26.49 14.23
C LEU A 169 21.05 -26.78 12.73
N SER A 170 21.70 -27.84 12.26
CA SER A 170 21.58 -28.29 10.88
C SER A 170 20.68 -29.53 10.78
N LEU A 171 19.75 -29.49 9.83
CA LEU A 171 18.76 -30.53 9.56
C LEU A 171 18.97 -31.03 8.12
N ASP A 172 19.47 -32.25 7.99
CA ASP A 172 19.95 -32.83 6.72
C ASP A 172 19.67 -34.35 6.63
N GLY A 173 20.04 -34.98 5.52
CA GLY A 173 20.03 -36.43 5.32
C GLY A 173 18.76 -36.97 4.67
N GLY A 174 17.76 -36.13 4.42
CA GLY A 174 16.52 -36.48 3.71
C GLY A 174 15.44 -37.17 4.56
N GLY A 175 15.77 -37.64 5.77
CA GLY A 175 14.76 -38.16 6.71
C GLY A 175 14.01 -37.04 7.40
N THR A 176 12.68 -37.17 7.56
CA THR A 176 11.84 -36.16 8.23
C THR A 176 12.35 -35.85 9.64
N LYS A 177 12.48 -34.56 9.94
CA LYS A 177 12.88 -34.03 11.24
C LYS A 177 11.65 -33.55 11.98
N THR A 178 11.45 -33.94 13.23
CA THR A 178 10.21 -33.64 13.95
C THR A 178 10.47 -33.04 15.32
N ILE A 179 9.94 -31.86 15.57
CA ILE A 179 9.76 -31.33 16.93
C ILE A 179 8.45 -31.91 17.43
N VAL A 180 8.53 -32.77 18.44
CA VAL A 180 7.34 -33.46 18.96
C VAL A 180 6.45 -32.52 19.77
N ASN A 181 5.21 -32.93 20.05
CA ASN A 181 4.29 -32.20 20.91
C ASN A 181 4.93 -31.86 22.27
N TRP A 182 4.78 -30.60 22.69
CA TRP A 182 5.37 -30.05 23.92
C TRP A 182 6.91 -30.05 23.93
N GLY A 183 7.54 -30.37 22.80
CA GLY A 183 8.95 -30.17 22.57
C GLY A 183 9.25 -28.69 22.37
N SER A 184 10.46 -28.25 22.70
CA SER A 184 10.87 -26.85 22.61
C SER A 184 12.33 -26.82 22.19
N VAL A 185 12.57 -26.41 20.95
CA VAL A 185 13.88 -26.40 20.30
C VAL A 185 14.25 -24.97 19.99
N GLY A 186 15.31 -24.47 20.63
CA GLY A 186 15.87 -23.15 20.35
C GLY A 186 17.24 -23.22 19.69
N THR A 187 17.59 -22.13 19.01
CA THR A 187 18.95 -21.86 18.52
C THR A 187 19.45 -20.49 18.97
N GLY A 188 20.76 -20.38 19.26
CA GLY A 188 21.41 -19.11 19.55
C GLY A 188 21.75 -18.30 18.29
N LEU A 189 22.12 -18.99 17.21
CA LEU A 189 22.44 -18.37 15.92
C LEU A 189 21.35 -18.67 14.89
N ASN A 190 21.31 -19.87 14.32
CA ASN A 190 20.40 -20.18 13.21
C ASN A 190 20.03 -21.67 13.13
N VAL A 191 18.94 -21.94 12.41
CA VAL A 191 18.51 -23.26 11.96
C VAL A 191 18.70 -23.35 10.44
N ASP A 192 19.38 -24.38 9.96
CA ASP A 192 19.56 -24.65 8.54
C ASP A 192 18.89 -25.98 8.17
N LEU A 193 17.83 -25.91 7.37
CA LEU A 193 17.16 -27.08 6.81
C LEU A 193 17.57 -27.25 5.34
N VAL A 194 18.25 -28.36 5.04
CA VAL A 194 18.77 -28.65 3.70
C VAL A 194 17.65 -29.12 2.77
N SER A 195 17.72 -28.75 1.48
CA SER A 195 16.72 -29.15 0.48
C SER A 195 16.57 -30.68 0.41
N GLY A 196 15.33 -31.16 0.31
CA GLY A 196 15.03 -32.59 0.28
C GLY A 196 14.90 -33.24 1.66
N THR A 197 15.08 -32.48 2.74
CA THR A 197 14.74 -32.87 4.11
C THR A 197 13.49 -32.12 4.55
N ASP A 198 12.50 -32.79 5.13
CA ASP A 198 11.30 -32.11 5.66
C ASP A 198 11.41 -31.89 7.16
N LEU A 199 10.86 -30.77 7.66
CA LEU A 199 10.72 -30.44 9.07
C LEU A 199 9.24 -30.40 9.46
N VAL A 200 8.86 -31.14 10.48
CA VAL A 200 7.52 -31.12 11.09
C VAL A 200 7.61 -30.53 12.49
N ILE A 201 6.82 -29.49 12.75
CA ILE A 201 6.78 -28.77 14.01
C ILE A 201 5.44 -29.07 14.69
N LYS A 202 5.50 -29.76 15.84
CA LYS A 202 4.33 -30.05 16.68
C LYS A 202 4.44 -29.46 18.10
N GLY A 203 5.63 -28.99 18.45
CA GLY A 203 5.88 -28.15 19.62
C GLY A 203 6.47 -26.82 19.15
N ASP A 204 7.48 -26.31 19.84
CA ASP A 204 7.98 -24.96 19.61
C ASP A 204 9.36 -24.95 18.96
N LEU A 205 9.55 -24.05 18.01
CA LEU A 205 10.85 -23.74 17.38
C LEU A 205 11.19 -22.27 17.58
N TYR A 206 12.39 -21.98 18.10
CA TYR A 206 12.91 -20.63 18.26
C TYR A 206 14.18 -20.45 17.40
N THR A 207 14.14 -19.49 16.47
CA THR A 207 15.34 -19.11 15.70
C THR A 207 16.18 -18.07 16.45
N GLY A 208 17.46 -18.00 16.12
CA GLY A 208 18.43 -17.17 16.83
C GLY A 208 18.68 -15.81 16.19
N THR A 209 19.92 -15.34 16.32
CA THR A 209 20.36 -14.00 15.90
C THR A 209 20.95 -13.93 14.49
N ALA A 210 21.21 -15.08 13.86
CA ALA A 210 21.71 -15.19 12.49
C ALA A 210 20.61 -15.67 11.56
N THR A 211 20.78 -15.46 10.25
CA THR A 211 19.80 -15.88 9.25
C THR A 211 19.63 -17.40 9.26
N SER A 212 18.39 -17.86 9.44
CA SER A 212 18.00 -19.27 9.30
C SER A 212 17.54 -19.54 7.89
N THR A 213 18.11 -20.55 7.23
CA THR A 213 17.72 -20.92 5.86
C THR A 213 16.97 -22.24 5.86
N LEU A 214 15.71 -22.21 5.40
CA LEU A 214 14.82 -23.37 5.39
C LEU A 214 14.54 -23.79 3.94
N ALA A 215 15.44 -24.58 3.36
CA ALA A 215 15.39 -25.04 1.97
C ALA A 215 14.57 -26.32 1.76
N GLY A 216 14.33 -27.06 2.83
CA GLY A 216 13.36 -28.15 2.88
C GLY A 216 11.93 -27.67 3.13
N ASN A 217 10.94 -28.56 3.04
CA ASN A 217 9.58 -28.18 3.40
C ASN A 217 9.41 -28.15 4.91
N VAL A 218 8.66 -27.17 5.40
CA VAL A 218 8.31 -27.01 6.80
C VAL A 218 6.81 -27.17 6.97
N THR A 219 6.38 -28.03 7.88
CA THR A 219 4.97 -28.24 8.21
C THR A 219 4.73 -28.03 9.70
N MET A 220 3.79 -27.16 10.05
CA MET A 220 3.26 -27.05 11.42
C MET A 220 1.96 -27.84 11.52
N ASP A 221 1.91 -28.83 12.42
CA ASP A 221 0.83 -29.84 12.53
C ASP A 221 0.43 -30.04 14.01
N SER A 222 0.24 -28.94 14.74
CA SER A 222 -0.35 -28.95 16.08
C SER A 222 -0.87 -27.55 16.44
N LEU A 223 -2.04 -27.48 17.09
CA LEU A 223 -2.64 -26.22 17.55
C LEU A 223 -1.75 -25.44 18.53
N ASP A 224 -1.00 -26.17 19.36
CA ASP A 224 -0.12 -25.58 20.37
C ASP A 224 1.33 -25.41 19.84
N ALA A 225 1.57 -25.59 18.54
CA ALA A 225 2.91 -25.40 17.96
C ALA A 225 3.16 -23.94 17.62
N GLU A 226 4.32 -23.43 18.06
CA GLU A 226 4.78 -22.08 17.75
C GLU A 226 6.09 -22.13 16.96
N PHE A 227 6.15 -21.42 15.82
CA PHE A 227 7.41 -21.05 15.19
C PHE A 227 7.68 -19.60 15.56
N ILE A 228 8.69 -19.37 16.39
CA ILE A 228 9.06 -18.04 16.89
C ILE A 228 10.34 -17.58 16.22
N VAL A 229 10.22 -16.47 15.50
CA VAL A 229 11.32 -15.83 14.78
C VAL A 229 12.17 -15.02 15.77
N GLY A 230 13.47 -15.29 15.76
CA GLY A 230 14.46 -14.51 16.50
C GLY A 230 14.82 -13.19 15.82
N THR A 231 15.89 -12.54 16.26
CA THR A 231 16.35 -11.28 15.64
C THR A 231 17.09 -11.49 14.31
N GLY A 232 17.47 -12.73 14.00
CA GLY A 232 17.96 -13.11 12.68
C GLY A 232 16.81 -13.39 11.71
N ALA A 233 17.00 -13.07 10.43
CA ALA A 233 16.01 -13.34 9.38
C ALA A 233 15.73 -14.84 9.22
N VAL A 234 14.56 -15.18 8.66
CA VAL A 234 14.19 -16.56 8.32
C VAL A 234 13.80 -16.62 6.85
N ASP A 235 14.58 -17.37 6.07
CA ASP A 235 14.39 -17.50 4.62
C ASP A 235 13.84 -18.88 4.28
N PHE A 236 12.56 -18.94 3.91
CA PHE A 236 11.91 -20.15 3.38
C PHE A 236 12.20 -20.26 1.87
N THR A 237 13.16 -21.11 1.53
CA THR A 237 13.48 -21.48 0.14
C THR A 237 12.87 -22.82 -0.28
N GLY A 238 12.35 -23.59 0.68
CA GLY A 238 11.31 -24.60 0.49
C GLY A 238 9.93 -24.04 0.89
N ASN A 239 8.90 -24.88 0.80
CA ASN A 239 7.52 -24.48 1.16
C ASN A 239 7.31 -24.47 2.67
N MET A 240 6.44 -23.58 3.14
CA MET A 240 5.92 -23.60 4.51
C MET A 240 4.42 -23.86 4.48
N THR A 241 3.99 -24.88 5.21
CA THR A 241 2.56 -25.20 5.40
C THR A 241 2.23 -25.15 6.88
N ILE A 242 1.32 -24.27 7.26
CA ILE A 242 0.73 -24.25 8.59
C ILE A 242 -0.61 -24.97 8.48
N GLU A 243 -0.66 -26.22 8.93
CA GLU A 243 -1.91 -26.98 9.05
C GLU A 243 -2.64 -26.58 10.34
N SER A 244 -1.87 -26.44 11.43
CA SER A 244 -2.30 -25.83 12.68
C SER A 244 -1.10 -25.26 13.44
N GLY A 245 -1.35 -24.22 14.24
CA GLY A 245 -0.33 -23.52 15.03
C GLY A 245 -0.08 -22.09 14.53
N THR A 246 0.98 -21.45 15.04
CA THR A 246 1.25 -20.02 14.81
C THR A 246 2.69 -19.75 14.39
N LEU A 247 2.88 -19.05 13.27
CA LEU A 247 4.15 -18.40 12.95
C LEU A 247 4.16 -17.00 13.57
N ILE A 248 5.12 -16.74 14.45
CA ILE A 248 5.22 -15.55 15.28
C ILE A 248 6.50 -14.77 14.94
N ALA A 249 6.34 -13.50 14.59
CA ALA A 249 7.40 -12.51 14.50
C ALA A 249 7.10 -11.37 15.49
N ALA A 250 7.70 -11.45 16.69
CA ALA A 250 7.58 -10.43 17.72
C ALA A 250 8.29 -9.12 17.32
N THR A 251 8.08 -8.04 18.09
CA THR A 251 8.77 -6.77 17.85
C THR A 251 10.28 -6.96 17.77
N THR A 252 10.92 -6.38 16.76
CA THR A 252 12.37 -6.51 16.44
C THR A 252 12.84 -7.89 15.95
N SER A 253 11.93 -8.78 15.58
CA SER A 253 12.29 -10.01 14.87
C SER A 253 12.95 -9.69 13.53
N GLY A 254 13.80 -10.58 13.04
CA GLY A 254 14.31 -10.49 11.68
C GLY A 254 13.22 -10.75 10.64
N ASP A 255 13.45 -10.31 9.41
CA ASP A 255 12.52 -10.47 8.29
C ASP A 255 12.18 -11.95 8.06
N VAL A 256 10.91 -12.23 7.75
CA VAL A 256 10.46 -13.54 7.28
C VAL A 256 10.31 -13.48 5.76
N THR A 257 11.10 -14.26 5.02
CA THR A 257 11.08 -14.26 3.55
C THR A 257 10.53 -15.57 3.00
N ILE A 258 9.54 -15.48 2.11
CA ILE A 258 9.06 -16.57 1.26
C ILE A 258 9.69 -16.41 -0.13
N ALA A 259 10.64 -17.27 -0.47
CA ALA A 259 11.41 -17.15 -1.71
C ALA A 259 10.56 -17.35 -2.97
N ALA A 260 11.08 -16.91 -4.12
CA ALA A 260 10.36 -16.87 -5.41
C ALA A 260 9.73 -18.20 -5.88
N THR A 261 10.27 -19.34 -5.45
CA THR A 261 9.79 -20.69 -5.82
C THR A 261 9.03 -21.38 -4.69
N SER A 262 8.80 -20.67 -3.58
CA SER A 262 8.19 -21.20 -2.37
C SER A 262 6.77 -20.68 -2.21
N THR A 263 5.96 -21.43 -1.47
CA THR A 263 4.63 -21.02 -1.04
C THR A 263 4.51 -21.09 0.47
N LEU A 264 3.93 -20.05 1.08
CA LEU A 264 3.41 -20.08 2.44
C LEU A 264 1.91 -20.42 2.39
N THR A 265 1.51 -21.52 3.01
CA THR A 265 0.11 -21.98 3.03
C THR A 265 -0.44 -21.98 4.44
N LEU A 266 -1.53 -21.24 4.67
CA LEU A 266 -2.40 -21.36 5.82
C LEU A 266 -3.57 -22.28 5.44
N SER A 267 -3.61 -23.47 6.03
CA SER A 267 -4.50 -24.54 5.57
C SER A 267 -5.95 -24.39 6.04
N GLY A 268 -6.22 -23.53 7.03
CA GLY A 268 -7.56 -23.32 7.56
C GLY A 268 -7.61 -22.29 8.71
N ASP A 269 -8.67 -22.37 9.51
CA ASP A 269 -8.93 -21.40 10.59
C ASP A 269 -7.97 -21.53 11.78
N ASP A 270 -7.32 -22.69 11.90
CA ASP A 270 -6.40 -23.03 13.00
C ASP A 270 -4.92 -22.75 12.68
N SER A 271 -4.65 -22.11 11.54
CA SER A 271 -3.30 -21.79 11.05
C SER A 271 -3.06 -20.28 11.04
N PHE A 272 -2.22 -19.79 11.95
CA PHE A 272 -2.11 -18.37 12.28
C PHE A 272 -0.79 -17.73 11.84
N LEU A 273 -0.86 -16.46 11.46
CA LEU A 273 0.28 -15.55 11.36
C LEU A 273 0.14 -14.47 12.43
N ASP A 274 1.21 -14.20 13.17
CA ASP A 274 1.26 -13.16 14.20
C ASP A 274 2.53 -12.33 14.06
N PHE A 275 2.37 -11.08 13.62
CA PHE A 275 3.44 -10.14 13.28
C PHE A 275 3.22 -8.85 14.07
N ASP A 276 4.05 -8.63 15.08
CA ASP A 276 4.02 -7.45 15.95
C ASP A 276 4.57 -6.20 15.24
N ASP A 277 4.56 -5.05 15.93
CA ASP A 277 5.17 -3.81 15.43
C ASP A 277 6.64 -4.02 15.04
N ASP A 278 7.12 -3.33 14.01
CA ASP A 278 8.48 -3.42 13.49
C ASP A 278 8.91 -4.86 13.08
N SER A 279 7.96 -5.66 12.57
CA SER A 279 8.22 -6.96 11.93
C SER A 279 7.86 -6.93 10.45
N ASP A 280 8.58 -7.72 9.65
CA ASP A 280 8.45 -7.73 8.19
C ASP A 280 8.19 -9.15 7.64
N LEU A 281 7.15 -9.27 6.81
CA LEU A 281 6.87 -10.44 5.98
C LEU A 281 7.10 -10.11 4.51
N ILE A 282 8.07 -10.77 3.89
CA ILE A 282 8.47 -10.56 2.49
C ILE A 282 8.05 -11.76 1.65
N ILE A 283 7.14 -11.54 0.71
CA ILE A 283 6.55 -12.56 -0.15
C ILE A 283 7.08 -12.35 -1.58
N THR A 284 8.14 -13.09 -1.92
CA THR A 284 8.65 -13.18 -3.30
C THR A 284 8.00 -14.30 -4.08
N GLY A 285 7.66 -15.40 -3.40
CA GLY A 285 6.86 -16.50 -3.94
C GLY A 285 5.37 -16.22 -3.83
N ASP A 286 4.63 -17.22 -3.36
CA ASP A 286 3.18 -17.16 -3.20
C ASP A 286 2.77 -17.30 -1.72
N ILE A 287 1.59 -16.76 -1.39
CA ILE A 287 0.90 -17.00 -0.12
C ILE A 287 -0.52 -17.45 -0.41
N ILE A 288 -1.02 -18.42 0.35
CA ILE A 288 -2.39 -18.94 0.22
C ILE A 288 -3.00 -19.01 1.62
N ASN A 289 -4.16 -18.38 1.80
CA ASN A 289 -4.95 -18.52 3.01
C ASN A 289 -6.29 -19.23 2.71
N SER A 290 -6.40 -20.46 3.19
CA SER A 290 -7.62 -21.27 3.11
C SER A 290 -8.52 -21.11 4.34
N GLY A 291 -8.13 -20.27 5.31
CA GLY A 291 -8.94 -19.93 6.48
C GLY A 291 -10.01 -18.87 6.18
N ASN A 292 -10.57 -18.32 7.24
CA ASN A 292 -11.63 -17.31 7.23
C ASN A 292 -11.13 -15.85 7.33
N GLY A 293 -9.82 -15.62 7.34
CA GLY A 293 -9.19 -14.30 7.45
C GLY A 293 -8.96 -13.79 8.87
N MET A 294 -9.56 -14.40 9.90
CA MET A 294 -9.33 -14.07 11.32
C MET A 294 -8.02 -14.63 11.86
N ASN A 295 -7.34 -15.45 11.06
CA ASN A 295 -6.08 -16.10 11.37
C ASN A 295 -4.85 -15.23 11.02
N LEU A 296 -5.06 -13.94 10.76
CA LEU A 296 -4.04 -12.98 10.37
C LEU A 296 -3.93 -11.89 11.44
N SER A 297 -2.82 -11.83 12.17
CA SER A 297 -2.54 -10.78 13.14
C SER A 297 -1.33 -9.98 12.64
N PHE A 298 -1.59 -8.79 12.09
CA PHE A 298 -0.56 -7.84 11.69
C PHE A 298 -0.73 -6.55 12.47
N ALA A 299 0.24 -6.19 13.30
CA ALA A 299 0.22 -4.94 14.03
C ALA A 299 0.35 -3.75 13.05
N CYS A 300 -0.18 -2.59 13.41
CA CYS A 300 -0.25 -1.44 12.51
C CYS A 300 1.12 -0.91 12.02
N LEU A 301 2.21 -1.20 12.74
CA LEU A 301 3.58 -0.85 12.32
C LEU A 301 4.34 -2.00 11.66
N SER A 302 3.77 -3.20 11.53
CA SER A 302 4.35 -4.29 10.72
C SER A 302 4.29 -3.96 9.23
N THR A 303 5.11 -4.62 8.41
CA THR A 303 5.05 -4.49 6.94
C THR A 303 4.90 -5.83 6.26
N VAL A 304 3.95 -5.93 5.33
CA VAL A 304 3.88 -7.04 4.38
C VAL A 304 4.28 -6.53 3.00
N THR A 305 5.31 -7.17 2.44
CA THR A 305 5.87 -6.81 1.14
C THR A 305 5.63 -7.91 0.12
N TYR A 306 4.96 -7.61 -0.99
CA TYR A 306 4.85 -8.47 -2.16
C TYR A 306 5.82 -7.97 -3.23
N ASN A 307 6.92 -8.70 -3.47
CA ASN A 307 8.00 -8.27 -4.38
C ASN A 307 8.31 -9.28 -5.51
N GLY A 308 7.46 -10.29 -5.68
CA GLY A 308 7.59 -11.32 -6.70
C GLY A 308 7.26 -10.82 -8.10
N THR A 309 7.84 -11.43 -9.14
CA THR A 309 7.66 -11.02 -10.55
C THR A 309 6.63 -11.85 -11.31
N GLN A 310 5.79 -12.61 -10.61
CA GLN A 310 4.68 -13.36 -11.19
C GLN A 310 3.72 -12.38 -11.88
N THR A 311 3.01 -12.85 -12.91
CA THR A 311 2.15 -11.99 -13.75
C THR A 311 0.70 -12.49 -13.77
N PRO A 312 -0.17 -11.99 -12.87
CA PRO A 312 0.14 -11.16 -11.70
C PRO A 312 0.63 -11.98 -10.49
N GLN A 313 1.33 -11.34 -9.55
CA GLN A 313 1.46 -11.88 -8.18
C GLN A 313 0.17 -11.56 -7.41
N LEU A 314 -0.39 -12.58 -6.77
CA LEU A 314 -1.65 -12.48 -6.03
C LEU A 314 -1.41 -11.91 -4.63
N VAL A 315 -2.19 -10.89 -4.26
CA VAL A 315 -2.17 -10.25 -2.95
C VAL A 315 -3.36 -10.74 -2.15
N MET A 316 -3.10 -11.39 -1.02
CA MET A 316 -4.14 -12.04 -0.20
C MET A 316 -5.14 -11.01 0.38
N PRO A 317 -6.46 -11.28 0.38
CA PRO A 317 -7.47 -10.44 1.00
C PRO A 317 -7.37 -10.46 2.52
N THR A 318 -7.86 -9.41 3.17
CA THR A 318 -7.85 -9.27 4.63
C THR A 318 -9.23 -8.85 5.15
N LEU A 319 -9.38 -8.72 6.47
CA LEU A 319 -10.62 -8.23 7.09
C LEU A 319 -10.38 -6.86 7.72
N THR A 320 -11.44 -6.06 7.89
CA THR A 320 -11.35 -4.78 8.62
C THR A 320 -10.80 -4.92 10.04
N THR A 321 -11.06 -6.07 10.68
CA THR A 321 -10.58 -6.41 12.03
C THR A 321 -9.21 -7.07 12.05
N HIS A 322 -8.70 -7.51 10.88
CA HIS A 322 -7.42 -8.18 10.70
C HIS A 322 -6.71 -7.61 9.45
N PRO A 323 -6.47 -6.29 9.40
CA PRO A 323 -5.86 -5.64 8.24
C PRO A 323 -4.36 -5.94 8.19
N TYR A 324 -3.73 -5.69 7.04
CA TYR A 324 -2.27 -5.51 7.02
C TYR A 324 -1.86 -4.33 7.91
N GLY A 325 -0.63 -4.31 8.43
CA GLY A 325 -0.07 -3.10 9.03
C GLY A 325 0.19 -2.03 7.97
N ASN A 326 1.33 -2.17 7.30
CA ASN A 326 1.66 -1.50 6.04
C ASN A 326 1.67 -2.53 4.90
N LEU A 327 1.29 -2.09 3.69
CA LEU A 327 1.33 -2.94 2.49
C LEU A 327 2.25 -2.32 1.44
N VAL A 328 3.27 -3.08 1.03
CA VAL A 328 4.25 -2.66 0.03
C VAL A 328 4.19 -3.61 -1.17
N LEU A 329 3.88 -3.08 -2.33
CA LEU A 329 3.75 -3.82 -3.59
C LEU A 329 4.85 -3.35 -4.55
N THR A 330 5.78 -4.24 -4.87
CA THR A 330 6.92 -3.90 -5.75
C THR A 330 7.14 -4.96 -6.82
N ASN A 331 7.79 -4.59 -7.92
CA ASN A 331 8.19 -5.47 -9.02
C ASN A 331 7.01 -6.17 -9.73
N GLY A 332 6.77 -5.81 -10.99
CA GLY A 332 5.77 -6.50 -11.82
C GLY A 332 4.32 -6.18 -11.42
N ALA A 333 3.37 -6.75 -12.16
CA ALA A 333 1.95 -6.51 -11.95
C ALA A 333 1.43 -7.30 -10.73
N LYS A 334 0.57 -6.67 -9.93
CA LYS A 334 -0.11 -7.29 -8.80
C LYS A 334 -1.61 -7.38 -9.09
N GLN A 335 -2.27 -8.34 -8.44
CA GLN A 335 -3.72 -8.46 -8.48
C GLN A 335 -4.21 -8.87 -7.10
N GLY A 336 -5.34 -8.32 -6.66
CA GLY A 336 -6.02 -8.85 -5.48
C GLY A 336 -6.41 -10.31 -5.75
N ASP A 337 -6.23 -11.17 -4.76
CA ASP A 337 -6.70 -12.55 -4.85
C ASP A 337 -8.21 -12.63 -4.54
N ALA A 338 -8.82 -13.78 -4.82
CA ALA A 338 -10.21 -14.09 -4.49
C ALA A 338 -10.25 -15.10 -3.34
N ALA A 339 -10.73 -14.65 -2.18
CA ALA A 339 -10.92 -15.53 -1.03
C ALA A 339 -12.18 -16.39 -1.25
N SER A 340 -12.10 -17.69 -0.94
CA SER A 340 -13.26 -18.58 -1.04
C SER A 340 -14.22 -18.46 0.15
N ASN A 341 -13.72 -17.98 1.29
CA ASN A 341 -14.39 -18.10 2.59
C ASN A 341 -14.70 -16.75 3.24
N TYR A 342 -14.23 -15.64 2.68
CA TYR A 342 -14.47 -14.27 3.14
C TYR A 342 -14.41 -13.28 1.97
N ALA A 343 -14.67 -11.99 2.21
CA ALA A 343 -14.72 -10.99 1.15
C ALA A 343 -13.34 -10.77 0.49
N ASN A 344 -13.33 -10.32 -0.77
CA ASN A 344 -12.12 -10.08 -1.57
C ASN A 344 -11.45 -8.73 -1.28
N ASP A 345 -11.91 -8.03 -0.24
CA ASP A 345 -11.39 -6.72 0.14
C ASP A 345 -9.99 -6.84 0.76
N ILE A 346 -9.19 -5.79 0.59
CA ILE A 346 -7.86 -5.68 1.19
C ILE A 346 -7.86 -4.46 2.08
N PHE A 347 -7.80 -4.69 3.38
CA PHE A 347 -7.67 -3.66 4.40
C PHE A 347 -6.21 -3.55 4.86
N LEU A 348 -5.75 -2.31 5.03
CA LEU A 348 -4.50 -1.99 5.68
C LEU A 348 -4.72 -0.91 6.75
N CYS A 349 -3.99 -1.02 7.85
CA CYS A 349 -4.05 -0.08 8.95
C CYS A 349 -3.43 1.25 8.54
N ASN A 350 -2.23 1.25 7.96
CA ASN A 350 -1.40 2.45 7.85
C ASN A 350 -1.01 2.78 6.39
N ASN A 351 0.25 2.52 5.98
CA ASN A 351 0.77 3.00 4.70
C ASN A 351 0.63 1.98 3.56
N PHE A 352 0.39 2.49 2.35
CA PHE A 352 0.41 1.75 1.10
C PHE A 352 1.52 2.27 0.20
N ALA A 353 2.30 1.38 -0.40
CA ALA A 353 3.27 1.73 -1.43
C ALA A 353 3.14 0.82 -2.66
N LEU A 354 3.18 1.41 -3.86
CA LEU A 354 3.13 0.70 -5.13
C LEU A 354 4.24 1.14 -6.09
N THR A 355 5.00 0.17 -6.59
CA THR A 355 6.16 0.40 -7.46
C THR A 355 6.30 -0.71 -8.51
N GLY A 356 6.63 -0.34 -9.76
CA GLY A 356 7.08 -1.31 -10.77
C GLY A 356 5.97 -2.10 -11.48
N GLY A 357 4.69 -1.76 -11.23
CA GLY A 357 3.52 -2.29 -11.93
C GLY A 357 2.21 -1.78 -11.33
N ASN A 358 1.10 -2.03 -12.03
CA ASN A 358 -0.24 -1.73 -11.52
C ASN A 358 -0.69 -2.79 -10.53
N PHE A 359 -1.61 -2.39 -9.65
CA PHE A 359 -2.32 -3.29 -8.76
C PHE A 359 -3.79 -3.39 -9.18
N ASP A 360 -4.20 -4.55 -9.69
CA ASP A 360 -5.56 -4.79 -10.16
C ASP A 360 -6.47 -5.29 -9.02
N MET A 361 -7.38 -4.40 -8.58
CA MET A 361 -8.50 -4.67 -7.67
C MET A 361 -9.83 -4.80 -8.41
N PHE A 362 -9.86 -4.57 -9.72
CA PHE A 362 -11.07 -4.70 -10.52
C PHE A 362 -11.41 -6.17 -10.76
N THR A 363 -10.41 -6.98 -11.14
CA THR A 363 -10.63 -8.40 -11.48
C THR A 363 -11.10 -9.22 -10.27
N ASN A 364 -10.66 -8.91 -9.05
CA ASN A 364 -11.09 -9.60 -7.84
C ASN A 364 -12.38 -9.03 -7.22
N THR A 365 -12.91 -7.94 -7.80
CA THR A 365 -14.11 -7.22 -7.34
C THR A 365 -14.07 -6.79 -5.87
N GLY A 366 -12.88 -6.55 -5.32
CA GLY A 366 -12.67 -6.07 -3.96
C GLY A 366 -12.30 -4.60 -3.92
N THR A 367 -12.19 -4.04 -2.71
CA THR A 367 -11.72 -2.67 -2.48
C THR A 367 -10.42 -2.67 -1.68
N LEU A 368 -9.43 -1.90 -2.10
CA LEU A 368 -8.25 -1.59 -1.29
C LEU A 368 -8.61 -0.46 -0.32
N THR A 369 -8.65 -0.72 0.98
CA THR A 369 -9.11 0.24 1.99
C THR A 369 -8.03 0.58 3.01
N MET A 370 -7.65 1.85 3.08
CA MET A 370 -6.75 2.38 4.11
C MET A 370 -7.53 2.88 5.32
N LEU A 371 -7.27 2.31 6.50
CA LEU A 371 -8.06 2.55 7.71
C LEU A 371 -7.58 3.76 8.52
N ALA A 372 -6.28 4.05 8.58
CA ALA A 372 -5.76 5.22 9.29
C ALA A 372 -5.79 6.47 8.42
N VAL A 373 -6.38 7.53 8.98
CA VAL A 373 -6.40 8.88 8.39
C VAL A 373 -5.01 9.35 7.98
N ALA A 374 -4.03 9.19 8.88
CA ALA A 374 -2.65 9.68 8.68
C ALA A 374 -1.80 8.77 7.78
N GLY A 375 -2.34 7.63 7.32
CA GLY A 375 -1.64 6.73 6.41
C GLY A 375 -1.31 7.42 5.09
N THR A 376 -0.23 6.99 4.44
CA THR A 376 0.22 7.55 3.16
C THR A 376 0.09 6.51 2.05
N ALA A 377 -0.40 6.94 0.88
CA ALA A 377 -0.39 6.14 -0.34
C ALA A 377 0.70 6.70 -1.27
N LEU A 378 1.73 5.88 -1.51
CA LEU A 378 2.90 6.29 -2.28
C LEU A 378 2.98 5.49 -3.57
N TYR A 379 3.08 6.19 -4.69
CA TYR A 379 3.28 5.61 -6.01
C TYR A 379 4.61 6.08 -6.58
N GLY A 380 5.50 5.16 -6.93
CA GLY A 380 6.76 5.52 -7.57
C GLY A 380 7.88 4.52 -7.36
N GLY A 381 9.01 4.71 -8.05
CA GLY A 381 10.17 3.81 -8.07
C GLY A 381 10.34 3.02 -9.38
N GLY A 382 9.40 3.17 -10.33
CA GLY A 382 9.48 2.71 -11.71
C GLY A 382 9.28 3.85 -12.73
N THR A 383 8.32 3.73 -13.64
CA THR A 383 7.95 4.83 -14.57
C THR A 383 7.16 5.94 -13.88
N GLY A 384 6.68 5.71 -12.66
CA GLY A 384 5.84 6.65 -11.90
C GLY A 384 4.39 6.70 -12.38
N ASN A 385 3.94 5.67 -13.09
CA ASN A 385 2.59 5.57 -13.66
C ASN A 385 1.85 4.36 -13.12
N GLU A 386 2.33 3.84 -12.00
CA GLU A 386 1.68 2.76 -11.28
C GLU A 386 0.31 3.24 -10.79
N GLU A 387 -0.71 2.42 -11.03
CA GLU A 387 -2.09 2.70 -10.60
C GLU A 387 -2.69 1.49 -9.87
N VAL A 388 -3.52 1.76 -8.86
CA VAL A 388 -4.54 0.82 -8.39
C VAL A 388 -5.70 0.88 -9.39
N VAL A 389 -5.88 -0.18 -10.17
CA VAL A 389 -6.97 -0.31 -11.14
C VAL A 389 -8.15 -0.97 -10.44
N GLY A 390 -9.29 -0.29 -10.35
CA GLY A 390 -10.45 -0.69 -9.56
C GLY A 390 -10.67 0.23 -8.35
N SER A 391 -11.23 -0.30 -7.28
CA SER A 391 -11.69 0.49 -6.13
C SER A 391 -10.60 0.68 -5.07
N MET A 392 -10.36 1.94 -4.70
CA MET A 392 -9.53 2.32 -3.57
C MET A 392 -10.32 3.24 -2.63
N ALA A 393 -10.37 2.89 -1.36
CA ALA A 393 -11.06 3.62 -0.31
C ALA A 393 -10.09 4.14 0.75
N ARG A 394 -10.41 5.28 1.33
CA ARG A 394 -9.64 5.89 2.43
C ARG A 394 -10.55 6.43 3.52
N THR A 395 -10.24 6.07 4.75
CA THR A 395 -10.73 6.81 5.92
C THR A 395 -10.10 8.20 5.92
N MET A 396 -10.92 9.21 6.13
CA MET A 396 -10.54 10.62 6.15
C MET A 396 -11.00 11.25 7.47
N ASP A 397 -10.42 12.39 7.81
CA ASP A 397 -10.78 13.17 9.00
C ASP A 397 -11.60 14.39 8.61
N ALA A 398 -12.30 14.96 9.58
CA ALA A 398 -13.02 16.20 9.43
C ALA A 398 -12.09 17.44 9.37
N ASP A 399 -10.84 17.29 9.80
CA ASP A 399 -9.82 18.32 9.67
C ASP A 399 -9.29 18.44 8.22
N ALA A 400 -8.51 19.49 7.94
CA ALA A 400 -7.91 19.67 6.63
C ALA A 400 -6.91 18.55 6.31
N GLY A 401 -6.95 18.01 5.10
CA GLY A 401 -6.12 16.87 4.71
C GLY A 401 -5.99 16.69 3.20
N SER A 402 -4.90 16.04 2.77
CA SER A 402 -4.64 15.68 1.38
C SER A 402 -4.55 14.16 1.26
N TYR A 403 -5.43 13.57 0.46
CA TYR A 403 -5.58 12.13 0.36
C TYR A 403 -5.31 11.67 -1.07
N VAL A 404 -4.20 10.97 -1.28
CA VAL A 404 -3.86 10.31 -2.55
C VAL A 404 -4.64 8.99 -2.68
N PHE A 405 -5.25 8.77 -3.83
CA PHE A 405 -6.00 7.56 -4.21
C PHE A 405 -5.26 6.79 -5.30
N ASN A 406 -5.96 6.23 -6.30
CA ASN A 406 -5.53 5.21 -7.24
C ASN A 406 -4.21 5.46 -7.98
N ASN A 407 -3.72 6.69 -8.05
CA ASN A 407 -2.39 7.01 -8.58
C ASN A 407 -1.87 8.32 -7.95
N ARG A 408 -0.60 8.64 -8.18
CA ARG A 408 0.06 9.83 -7.59
C ARG A 408 -0.62 11.18 -7.88
N ASN A 409 -1.41 11.29 -8.94
CA ASN A 409 -2.04 12.54 -9.39
C ASN A 409 -3.56 12.55 -9.11
N THR A 410 -4.09 11.52 -8.47
CA THR A 410 -5.51 11.46 -8.08
C THR A 410 -5.61 11.75 -6.59
N THR A 411 -6.12 12.94 -6.25
CA THR A 411 -6.20 13.42 -4.87
C THR A 411 -7.59 13.96 -4.55
N ILE A 412 -7.96 13.84 -3.27
CA ILE A 412 -9.01 14.65 -2.66
C ILE A 412 -8.31 15.49 -1.59
N ASP A 413 -8.40 16.80 -1.74
CA ASP A 413 -7.90 17.77 -0.79
C ASP A 413 -9.10 18.45 -0.13
N LEU A 414 -9.12 18.43 1.21
CA LEU A 414 -10.21 18.95 2.03
C LEU A 414 -9.69 20.09 2.90
N ASP A 415 -10.44 21.17 2.94
CA ASP A 415 -10.29 22.19 3.99
C ASP A 415 -10.94 21.72 5.29
N ALA A 416 -10.55 22.31 6.42
CA ALA A 416 -11.07 21.91 7.72
C ALA A 416 -12.58 22.20 7.82
N ASN A 417 -13.40 21.15 7.88
CA ASN A 417 -14.84 21.24 7.99
C ASN A 417 -15.42 20.00 8.71
N VAL A 418 -16.21 20.25 9.75
CA VAL A 418 -16.81 19.20 10.59
C VAL A 418 -17.73 18.24 9.81
N ASP A 419 -18.20 18.68 8.65
CA ASP A 419 -19.14 17.97 7.77
C ASP A 419 -18.44 17.21 6.63
N ASN A 420 -17.10 17.22 6.60
CA ASN A 420 -16.31 16.46 5.62
C ASN A 420 -16.62 14.95 5.66
N PRO A 421 -16.52 14.26 4.51
CA PRO A 421 -16.64 12.81 4.47
C PRO A 421 -15.59 12.13 5.36
N THR A 422 -15.99 11.07 6.05
CA THR A 422 -15.07 10.23 6.85
C THR A 422 -14.59 9.01 6.08
N LEU A 423 -15.20 8.73 4.93
CA LEU A 423 -14.82 7.69 3.98
C LEU A 423 -15.13 8.17 2.57
N ALA A 424 -14.16 8.05 1.68
CA ALA A 424 -14.35 8.17 0.24
C ALA A 424 -13.71 6.98 -0.48
N THR A 425 -14.31 6.62 -1.61
CA THR A 425 -13.87 5.56 -2.50
C THR A 425 -13.80 6.13 -3.91
N ILE A 426 -12.68 5.90 -4.59
CA ILE A 426 -12.55 6.16 -6.02
C ILE A 426 -12.38 4.82 -6.72
N GLU A 427 -13.30 4.49 -7.62
CA GLU A 427 -13.09 3.43 -8.60
C GLU A 427 -12.49 4.04 -9.87
N MET A 428 -11.32 3.55 -10.28
CA MET A 428 -10.62 4.05 -11.46
C MET A 428 -10.25 2.91 -12.42
N ARG A 429 -10.71 3.01 -13.67
CA ARG A 429 -10.46 2.02 -14.72
C ARG A 429 -9.90 2.67 -15.99
N PRO A 430 -8.58 2.66 -16.17
CA PRO A 430 -7.93 3.13 -17.39
C PRO A 430 -8.42 2.38 -18.63
N GLY A 431 -8.63 3.10 -19.74
CA GLY A 431 -9.05 2.52 -21.03
C GLY A 431 -10.52 2.09 -21.12
N GLN A 432 -11.34 2.35 -20.09
CA GLN A 432 -12.74 1.90 -19.99
C GLN A 432 -13.76 3.05 -19.99
N GLY A 433 -13.45 4.19 -20.60
CA GLY A 433 -14.36 5.35 -20.60
C GLY A 433 -15.74 5.05 -21.20
N SER A 434 -15.80 4.16 -22.19
CA SER A 434 -17.06 3.74 -22.83
C SER A 434 -18.05 3.01 -21.91
N SER A 435 -17.66 2.63 -20.70
CA SER A 435 -18.61 2.11 -19.72
C SER A 435 -19.50 3.19 -19.11
N MET A 436 -19.10 4.47 -19.19
CA MET A 436 -19.87 5.61 -18.74
C MET A 436 -20.86 5.99 -19.86
N GLY A 437 -22.16 6.07 -19.55
CA GLY A 437 -23.19 6.18 -20.60
C GLY A 437 -23.15 7.49 -21.41
N ALA A 438 -22.57 8.56 -20.86
CA ALA A 438 -22.43 9.87 -21.50
C ALA A 438 -21.06 10.10 -22.16
N TRP A 439 -20.20 9.07 -22.23
CA TRP A 439 -18.85 9.17 -22.78
C TRP A 439 -18.82 9.47 -24.29
N ASP A 440 -17.92 10.36 -24.70
CA ASP A 440 -17.66 10.78 -26.07
C ASP A 440 -16.19 10.57 -26.44
N GLY A 441 -15.92 9.52 -27.21
CA GLY A 441 -14.55 9.17 -27.62
C GLY A 441 -13.83 10.19 -28.51
N ALA A 442 -14.50 11.26 -28.96
CA ALA A 442 -13.84 12.37 -29.68
C ALA A 442 -13.34 13.48 -28.76
N ARG A 443 -13.80 13.52 -27.50
CA ARG A 443 -13.55 14.64 -26.57
C ARG A 443 -13.07 14.18 -25.19
N ASP A 444 -13.43 12.98 -24.78
CA ASP A 444 -13.24 12.52 -23.42
C ASP A 444 -11.98 11.68 -23.28
N VAL A 445 -11.35 11.77 -22.12
CA VAL A 445 -10.34 10.80 -21.71
C VAL A 445 -11.01 9.43 -21.57
N ASN A 446 -10.43 8.41 -22.18
CA ASN A 446 -10.90 7.03 -22.13
C ASN A 446 -10.54 6.38 -20.79
N ARG A 447 -11.20 6.81 -19.72
CA ARG A 447 -11.05 6.31 -18.36
C ARG A 447 -12.39 6.39 -17.65
N SER A 448 -12.77 5.33 -16.93
CA SER A 448 -13.92 5.38 -16.02
C SER A 448 -13.43 5.78 -14.64
N VAL A 449 -14.05 6.81 -14.07
CA VAL A 449 -13.77 7.32 -12.71
C VAL A 449 -15.10 7.47 -12.01
N ASN A 450 -15.26 6.82 -10.86
CA ASN A 450 -16.46 6.93 -10.04
C ASN A 450 -16.04 7.33 -8.63
N LEU A 451 -16.68 8.36 -8.07
CA LEU A 451 -16.40 8.85 -6.73
C LEU A 451 -17.61 8.59 -5.83
N GLU A 452 -17.39 7.82 -4.78
CA GLU A 452 -18.35 7.59 -3.70
C GLU A 452 -17.83 8.19 -2.39
N HIS A 453 -18.72 8.75 -1.57
CA HIS A 453 -18.37 9.26 -0.26
C HIS A 453 -19.54 9.17 0.72
N ASN A 454 -19.24 9.13 2.02
CA ASN A 454 -20.26 9.01 3.06
C ASN A 454 -20.70 10.34 3.71
N ALA A 455 -20.30 11.49 3.14
CA ALA A 455 -20.69 12.79 3.68
C ALA A 455 -22.22 12.91 3.87
N ALA A 456 -22.63 13.35 5.06
CA ALA A 456 -24.04 13.49 5.45
C ALA A 456 -24.54 14.92 5.31
N ASP A 457 -23.65 15.92 5.36
CA ASP A 457 -23.92 17.36 5.21
C ASP A 457 -23.02 17.99 4.13
N ASP A 458 -22.81 19.32 4.14
CA ASP A 458 -22.06 20.06 3.12
C ASP A 458 -20.54 19.95 3.32
N PHE A 459 -19.78 19.73 2.26
CA PHE A 459 -18.31 19.75 2.28
C PHE A 459 -17.79 20.64 1.16
N ASP A 460 -16.50 20.98 1.21
CA ASP A 460 -15.79 21.65 0.13
C ASP A 460 -14.51 20.86 -0.14
N MET A 461 -14.32 20.40 -1.37
CA MET A 461 -13.14 19.64 -1.79
C MET A 461 -12.51 20.21 -3.05
N GLU A 462 -11.19 20.07 -3.13
CA GLU A 462 -10.47 20.01 -4.40
C GLU A 462 -10.31 18.55 -4.82
N LEU A 463 -10.93 18.20 -5.94
CA LEU A 463 -10.72 16.90 -6.59
C LEU A 463 -9.67 17.07 -7.67
N ALA A 464 -8.69 16.18 -7.68
CA ALA A 464 -7.78 16.03 -8.79
C ALA A 464 -7.83 14.61 -9.35
N VAL A 465 -7.82 14.49 -10.68
CA VAL A 465 -7.86 13.20 -11.38
C VAL A 465 -6.66 13.09 -12.32
N GLY A 466 -5.82 12.10 -12.08
CA GLY A 466 -4.70 11.75 -12.97
C GLY A 466 -5.17 11.02 -14.24
N TYR A 467 -4.45 11.19 -15.35
CA TYR A 467 -4.68 10.46 -16.60
C TYR A 467 -3.41 10.32 -17.46
N LEU A 468 -3.35 9.34 -18.34
CA LEU A 468 -2.28 9.11 -19.30
C LEU A 468 -2.59 9.73 -20.65
N PHE A 469 -1.55 10.17 -21.37
CA PHE A 469 -1.70 10.76 -22.70
C PHE A 469 -2.34 9.78 -23.69
N SER A 470 -2.04 8.48 -23.55
CA SER A 470 -2.62 7.41 -24.37
C SER A 470 -4.12 7.20 -24.18
N GLU A 471 -4.71 7.77 -23.12
CA GLU A 471 -6.14 7.71 -22.87
C GLU A 471 -6.89 8.87 -23.52
N GLY A 472 -6.21 9.89 -24.03
CA GLY A 472 -6.86 10.94 -24.79
C GLY A 472 -7.46 10.43 -26.11
N PRO A 473 -8.38 11.20 -26.74
CA PRO A 473 -8.76 10.95 -28.12
C PRO A 473 -7.48 11.04 -28.95
N GLY A 474 -7.15 9.98 -29.71
CA GLY A 474 -5.80 9.70 -30.26
C GLY A 474 -5.10 10.82 -31.06
N ALA A 475 -5.78 11.93 -31.35
CA ALA A 475 -5.17 13.24 -31.54
C ALA A 475 -6.00 14.33 -30.84
N TRP A 476 -5.42 15.03 -29.88
CA TRP A 476 -5.95 16.29 -29.31
C TRP A 476 -5.91 17.39 -30.38
N ALA A 477 -6.89 17.38 -31.29
CA ALA A 477 -7.01 18.37 -32.35
C ALA A 477 -7.79 19.58 -31.88
N THR A 478 -7.34 20.78 -32.25
CA THR A 478 -8.06 22.02 -31.99
C THR A 478 -9.53 21.90 -32.44
N PRO A 479 -10.50 22.28 -31.61
CA PRO A 479 -10.35 22.99 -30.32
C PRO A 479 -10.13 22.10 -29.07
N ASN A 480 -10.19 20.79 -29.19
CA ASN A 480 -10.13 19.85 -28.06
C ASN A 480 -8.67 19.56 -27.67
N THR A 481 -8.17 20.30 -26.68
CA THR A 481 -6.79 20.17 -26.17
C THR A 481 -6.79 19.79 -24.69
N GLN A 482 -5.66 19.27 -24.17
CA GLN A 482 -5.52 18.96 -22.74
C GLN A 482 -5.78 20.18 -21.85
N ALA A 483 -5.37 21.38 -22.30
CA ALA A 483 -5.64 22.65 -21.62
C ALA A 483 -7.14 23.00 -21.50
N SER A 484 -8.01 22.34 -22.28
CA SER A 484 -9.46 22.57 -22.25
C SER A 484 -10.23 21.56 -21.41
N ILE A 485 -9.61 20.51 -20.87
CA ILE A 485 -10.32 19.43 -20.16
C ILE A 485 -11.07 19.94 -18.93
N ARG A 486 -12.38 19.66 -18.81
CA ARG A 486 -13.23 19.97 -17.66
C ARG A 486 -13.72 18.70 -16.98
N PHE A 487 -14.19 18.84 -15.74
CA PHE A 487 -14.99 17.82 -15.09
C PHE A 487 -16.44 17.93 -15.56
N HIS A 488 -17.00 16.78 -15.88
CA HIS A 488 -18.41 16.58 -16.09
C HIS A 488 -18.86 15.46 -15.17
N GLU A 489 -20.05 15.61 -14.61
CA GLU A 489 -20.71 14.56 -13.86
C GLU A 489 -21.65 13.78 -14.79
N GLY A 490 -21.50 12.47 -14.85
CA GLY A 490 -22.35 11.57 -15.62
C GLY A 490 -23.31 10.79 -14.72
N ASN A 491 -24.61 10.86 -15.00
CA ASN A 491 -25.66 10.05 -14.37
C ASN A 491 -26.28 9.10 -15.41
N GLY A 492 -25.47 8.18 -15.92
CA GLY A 492 -25.88 7.30 -17.02
C GLY A 492 -25.77 8.00 -18.37
N THR A 493 -26.88 8.32 -19.03
CA THR A 493 -26.87 8.85 -20.42
C THR A 493 -26.72 10.36 -20.52
N ASP A 494 -26.95 11.08 -19.42
CA ASP A 494 -26.86 12.53 -19.36
C ASP A 494 -25.55 12.92 -18.65
N ASP A 495 -24.97 14.05 -19.07
CA ASP A 495 -23.84 14.67 -18.39
C ASP A 495 -24.10 16.16 -18.13
N GLU A 496 -23.56 16.64 -17.01
CA GLU A 496 -23.53 18.05 -16.65
C GLU A 496 -22.10 18.49 -16.37
N LYS A 497 -21.74 19.69 -16.81
CA LYS A 497 -20.42 20.27 -16.53
C LYS A 497 -20.34 20.66 -15.06
N ILE A 498 -19.21 20.40 -14.41
CA ILE A 498 -18.93 20.94 -13.07
C ILE A 498 -18.21 22.29 -13.21
N GLY A 499 -18.67 23.31 -12.49
CA GLY A 499 -18.10 24.65 -12.48
C GLY A 499 -18.36 25.32 -11.15
N THR A 500 -17.30 25.63 -10.41
CA THR A 500 -17.35 26.10 -9.02
C THR A 500 -17.07 27.60 -8.88
N GLY A 501 -16.81 28.30 -9.98
CA GLY A 501 -16.27 29.66 -10.00
C GLY A 501 -14.75 29.71 -9.76
N GLN A 502 -14.10 28.58 -9.54
CA GLN A 502 -12.64 28.47 -9.44
C GLN A 502 -12.01 28.08 -10.78
N VAL A 503 -10.76 28.50 -10.97
CA VAL A 503 -9.98 28.11 -12.15
C VAL A 503 -9.56 26.66 -12.02
N TYR A 504 -9.89 25.86 -13.02
CA TYR A 504 -9.32 24.54 -13.17
C TYR A 504 -7.79 24.59 -13.35
N ASN A 505 -7.07 23.83 -12.54
CA ASN A 505 -5.65 23.61 -12.71
C ASN A 505 -5.39 22.37 -13.56
N ARG A 506 -4.40 22.42 -14.46
CA ARG A 506 -4.12 21.35 -15.42
C ARG A 506 -2.64 21.15 -15.62
N THR A 507 -2.25 19.89 -15.62
CA THR A 507 -0.94 19.44 -16.07
C THR A 507 -1.14 18.47 -17.21
N ASP A 508 -0.61 18.79 -18.39
CA ASP A 508 -0.69 17.96 -19.58
C ASP A 508 0.00 16.60 -19.35
N ALA A 509 -0.67 15.52 -19.73
CA ALA A 509 -0.04 14.21 -19.79
C ALA A 509 0.96 14.17 -20.96
N ALA A 510 2.06 13.43 -20.79
CA ALA A 510 3.12 13.36 -21.80
C ALA A 510 3.79 11.98 -21.86
N GLY A 511 3.68 11.32 -23.01
CA GLY A 511 4.24 9.98 -23.21
C GLY A 511 3.65 9.00 -22.21
N ALA A 512 4.51 8.45 -21.34
CA ALA A 512 4.06 7.58 -20.26
C ALA A 512 3.64 8.36 -19.00
N ASN A 513 4.05 9.62 -18.82
CA ASN A 513 3.79 10.36 -17.57
C ASN A 513 2.32 10.76 -17.44
N LEU A 514 1.77 10.54 -16.24
CA LEU A 514 0.46 11.04 -15.84
C LEU A 514 0.39 12.58 -15.92
N GLY A 515 -0.66 13.08 -16.57
CA GLY A 515 -1.19 14.43 -16.40
C GLY A 515 -2.18 14.49 -15.26
N GLN A 516 -2.80 15.65 -15.06
CA GLN A 516 -3.78 15.89 -14.00
C GLN A 516 -4.73 17.02 -14.41
N VAL A 517 -5.98 16.93 -13.99
CA VAL A 517 -6.94 18.04 -13.94
C VAL A 517 -7.43 18.15 -12.50
N SER A 518 -7.45 19.35 -11.93
CA SER A 518 -8.04 19.60 -10.61
C SER A 518 -8.99 20.79 -10.61
N LEU A 519 -9.98 20.73 -9.72
CA LEU A 519 -10.96 21.78 -9.46
C LEU A 519 -11.27 21.84 -7.97
N ALA A 520 -11.03 23.00 -7.37
CA ALA A 520 -11.44 23.33 -6.00
C ALA A 520 -12.88 23.85 -5.95
N GLY A 521 -13.51 23.81 -4.78
CA GLY A 521 -14.85 24.35 -4.58
C GLY A 521 -15.99 23.35 -4.83
N ILE A 522 -15.69 22.06 -5.01
CA ILE A 522 -16.73 21.05 -5.28
C ILE A 522 -17.42 20.74 -3.95
N SER A 523 -18.74 20.90 -3.92
CA SER A 523 -19.52 20.80 -2.68
C SER A 523 -20.66 19.80 -2.78
N ARG A 524 -21.36 19.56 -1.66
CA ARG A 524 -22.55 18.70 -1.63
C ARG A 524 -23.85 19.50 -1.48
N ALA A 525 -23.80 20.63 -0.78
CA ALA A 525 -24.95 21.47 -0.47
C ALA A 525 -24.53 22.91 -0.12
N THR A 526 -23.96 23.66 -1.08
CA THR A 526 -23.49 25.05 -0.89
C THR A 526 -24.39 25.98 -0.07
N ALA A 527 -23.74 26.92 0.63
CA ALA A 527 -24.35 28.15 1.13
C ALA A 527 -24.79 29.15 0.02
N GLN A 528 -24.17 29.09 -1.17
CA GLN A 528 -24.60 29.79 -2.39
C GLN A 528 -24.81 28.77 -3.51
N ALA A 529 -26.06 28.41 -3.80
CA ALA A 529 -26.36 27.52 -4.92
C ALA A 529 -25.88 28.14 -6.24
N LEU A 530 -24.86 27.55 -6.87
CA LEU A 530 -24.58 27.91 -8.25
C LEU A 530 -25.75 27.49 -9.15
N PRO A 531 -26.00 28.23 -10.24
CA PRO A 531 -27.11 27.93 -11.12
C PRO A 531 -27.04 26.48 -11.65
N ASN A 532 -28.14 25.71 -11.56
CA ASN A 532 -28.21 24.28 -11.91
C ASN A 532 -27.36 23.33 -11.04
N ASP A 533 -26.95 23.71 -9.82
CA ASP A 533 -26.15 22.82 -8.98
C ASP A 533 -24.79 22.43 -9.61
N LEU A 534 -24.24 23.29 -10.48
CA LEU A 534 -22.97 23.07 -11.21
C LEU A 534 -21.74 22.88 -10.29
N ASP A 535 -21.84 23.30 -9.04
CA ASP A 535 -20.84 23.14 -7.99
C ASP A 535 -20.89 21.78 -7.28
N LYS A 536 -21.88 20.94 -7.61
CA LYS A 536 -22.13 19.70 -6.87
C LYS A 536 -21.64 18.48 -7.60
N PHE A 537 -21.25 17.49 -6.80
CA PHE A 537 -21.00 16.14 -7.27
C PHE A 537 -21.77 15.16 -6.38
N ALA A 538 -22.66 14.39 -6.97
CA ALA A 538 -23.40 13.35 -6.27
C ALA A 538 -22.54 12.08 -6.16
N SER A 539 -22.43 11.57 -4.92
CA SER A 539 -21.78 10.29 -4.64
C SER A 539 -22.35 9.17 -5.54
N GLY A 540 -21.45 8.44 -6.19
CA GLY A 540 -21.77 7.32 -7.08
C GLY A 540 -21.94 7.70 -8.55
N ASN A 541 -21.87 8.99 -8.89
CA ASN A 541 -21.83 9.42 -10.28
C ASN A 541 -20.40 9.31 -10.87
N ASP A 542 -20.34 9.28 -12.20
CA ASP A 542 -19.08 9.20 -12.93
C ASP A 542 -18.44 10.59 -13.09
N VAL A 543 -17.13 10.69 -12.90
CA VAL A 543 -16.32 11.87 -13.25
C VAL A 543 -15.80 11.70 -14.68
N ILE A 544 -16.30 12.50 -15.61
CA ILE A 544 -15.89 12.52 -17.00
C ILE A 544 -14.89 13.66 -17.22
N LEU A 545 -13.73 13.34 -17.78
CA LEU A 545 -12.72 14.31 -18.19
C LEU A 545 -12.93 14.68 -19.66
N ARG A 546 -13.63 15.79 -19.93
CA ARG A 546 -14.07 16.19 -21.27
C ARG A 546 -13.33 17.41 -21.78
N ALA A 547 -12.68 17.30 -22.94
CA ALA A 547 -12.05 18.43 -23.61
C ALA A 547 -12.98 19.11 -24.62
N GLY A 548 -12.60 20.34 -24.96
CA GLY A 548 -13.20 21.11 -26.03
C GLY A 548 -13.94 22.34 -25.55
N PRO A 549 -14.61 23.03 -26.48
CA PRO A 549 -15.43 24.17 -26.15
C PRO A 549 -16.54 23.77 -25.20
N THR A 550 -16.85 24.65 -24.27
CA THR A 550 -17.91 24.43 -23.29
C THR A 550 -18.90 25.59 -23.25
N THR A 551 -19.89 25.50 -22.38
CA THR A 551 -20.76 26.62 -22.05
C THR A 551 -20.32 27.23 -20.74
N PHE A 552 -20.02 28.53 -20.75
CA PHE A 552 -19.74 29.33 -19.56
C PHE A 552 -21.06 29.89 -19.03
N TYR A 553 -21.29 29.76 -17.73
CA TYR A 553 -22.46 30.29 -17.06
C TYR A 553 -22.06 31.46 -16.18
N THR A 554 -22.84 32.54 -16.22
CA THR A 554 -22.59 33.65 -15.30
C THR A 554 -23.03 33.26 -13.89
N VAL A 555 -22.15 33.39 -12.90
CA VAL A 555 -22.43 33.11 -11.47
C VAL A 555 -22.66 34.37 -10.65
N ASN A 556 -22.21 35.53 -11.15
CA ASN A 556 -22.41 36.84 -10.53
C ASN A 556 -22.67 37.93 -11.59
N ASP A 557 -23.28 39.04 -11.16
CA ASP A 557 -23.28 40.27 -11.95
C ASP A 557 -21.84 40.82 -12.05
N GLY A 558 -21.41 41.28 -13.24
CA GLY A 558 -20.05 41.80 -13.38
C GLY A 558 -19.60 42.07 -14.80
N ARG A 559 -18.33 42.46 -14.93
CA ARG A 559 -17.69 42.71 -16.24
C ARG A 559 -17.44 41.39 -16.96
N TRP A 560 -17.57 41.36 -18.28
CA TRP A 560 -17.27 40.17 -19.08
C TRP A 560 -15.85 39.63 -18.85
N THR A 561 -14.85 40.49 -18.70
CA THR A 561 -13.45 40.11 -18.46
C THR A 561 -13.14 39.77 -17.01
N ASN A 562 -14.12 39.86 -16.10
CA ASN A 562 -13.93 39.50 -14.70
C ASN A 562 -14.06 37.97 -14.51
N PRO A 563 -12.99 37.29 -14.06
CA PRO A 563 -13.04 35.89 -13.65
C PRO A 563 -14.23 35.51 -12.75
N ASN A 564 -14.57 36.36 -11.77
CA ASN A 564 -15.62 36.09 -10.78
C ASN A 564 -17.04 36.17 -11.36
N THR A 565 -17.20 36.62 -12.60
CA THR A 565 -18.47 36.59 -13.31
C THR A 565 -18.82 35.20 -13.81
N TRP A 566 -17.83 34.32 -14.01
CA TRP A 566 -17.99 33.03 -14.69
C TRP A 566 -17.77 31.83 -13.76
N ASP A 567 -18.49 30.76 -14.02
CA ASP A 567 -18.39 29.47 -13.30
C ASP A 567 -17.05 28.74 -13.47
N GLU A 568 -16.24 29.18 -14.44
CA GLU A 568 -14.92 28.64 -14.76
C GLU A 568 -13.77 29.39 -14.07
N GLY A 569 -14.07 30.43 -13.29
CA GLY A 569 -13.08 31.32 -12.69
C GLY A 569 -12.19 32.02 -13.73
N THR A 570 -12.61 32.05 -15.00
CA THR A 570 -11.91 32.69 -16.10
C THR A 570 -12.93 33.09 -17.16
N GLN A 571 -12.52 34.00 -18.05
CA GLN A 571 -13.37 34.54 -19.09
C GLN A 571 -13.49 33.59 -20.30
N PRO A 572 -14.65 33.57 -20.99
CA PRO A 572 -14.88 32.77 -22.19
C PRO A 572 -13.95 33.13 -23.35
N THR A 573 -13.77 32.21 -24.30
CA THR A 573 -13.03 32.46 -25.55
C THR A 573 -13.96 32.43 -26.77
N SER A 574 -13.44 32.80 -27.94
CA SER A 574 -14.17 32.71 -29.22
C SER A 574 -14.70 31.32 -29.57
N ALA A 575 -14.20 30.26 -28.93
CA ALA A 575 -14.66 28.89 -29.16
C ALA A 575 -15.88 28.52 -28.30
N ASP A 576 -16.05 29.18 -27.15
CA ASP A 576 -16.99 28.80 -26.10
C ASP A 576 -18.38 29.39 -26.31
N ASN A 577 -19.40 28.71 -25.81
CA ASN A 577 -20.72 29.32 -25.65
C ASN A 577 -20.80 30.02 -24.31
N THR A 578 -21.67 31.01 -24.19
CA THR A 578 -21.98 31.65 -22.92
C THR A 578 -23.47 31.69 -22.69
N GLU A 579 -23.86 31.54 -21.43
CA GLU A 579 -25.21 31.73 -20.97
C GLU A 579 -25.26 32.75 -19.83
N LEU A 580 -25.90 33.88 -20.11
CA LEU A 580 -26.03 35.02 -19.24
C LEU A 580 -27.32 34.87 -18.44
N ARG A 581 -27.16 34.65 -17.15
CA ARG A 581 -28.21 34.54 -16.11
C ARG A 581 -28.21 35.77 -15.20
N HIS A 582 -27.12 36.53 -15.23
CA HIS A 582 -26.87 37.78 -14.50
C HIS A 582 -26.71 38.97 -15.46
N MET A 583 -26.56 40.17 -14.91
CA MET A 583 -26.18 41.35 -15.68
C MET A 583 -24.69 41.31 -15.96
N VAL A 584 -24.32 41.22 -17.24
CA VAL A 584 -22.93 41.30 -17.70
C VAL A 584 -22.71 42.58 -18.46
N TYR A 585 -21.63 43.29 -18.18
CA TYR A 585 -21.27 44.51 -18.89
C TYR A 585 -19.90 44.45 -19.57
N VAL A 586 -19.75 45.24 -20.63
CA VAL A 586 -18.60 45.31 -21.53
C VAL A 586 -18.32 46.78 -21.87
N GLY A 587 -17.05 47.16 -21.99
CA GLY A 587 -16.66 48.48 -22.48
C GLY A 587 -17.06 49.64 -21.56
N ILE A 588 -17.14 49.39 -20.25
CA ILE A 588 -17.49 50.37 -19.23
C ILE A 588 -16.38 50.35 -18.18
N ASP A 589 -15.80 51.53 -17.89
CA ASP A 589 -14.73 51.65 -16.91
C ASP A 589 -15.29 51.67 -15.47
N GLY A 590 -15.05 50.62 -14.70
CA GLY A 590 -15.47 50.52 -13.30
C GLY A 590 -16.75 49.70 -13.06
N PRO A 591 -17.23 49.62 -11.80
CA PRO A 591 -18.50 48.96 -11.50
C PRO A 591 -19.67 49.70 -12.15
N PHE A 592 -20.65 48.94 -12.66
CA PHE A 592 -21.80 49.44 -13.39
C PHE A 592 -23.11 49.05 -12.69
N ALA A 593 -24.08 49.97 -12.63
CA ALA A 593 -25.45 49.71 -12.15
C ALA A 593 -25.56 48.95 -10.80
N GLY A 594 -24.64 49.22 -9.87
CA GLY A 594 -24.63 48.63 -8.54
C GLY A 594 -23.84 47.32 -8.40
N THR A 595 -22.94 46.99 -9.33
CA THR A 595 -21.99 45.86 -9.22
C THR A 595 -20.76 46.12 -8.34
N GLY A 596 -20.71 47.29 -7.68
CA GLY A 596 -19.67 47.63 -6.71
C GLY A 596 -20.02 47.16 -5.29
N ASP A 597 -19.01 47.12 -4.42
CA ASP A 597 -19.10 46.77 -2.99
C ASP A 597 -19.79 47.83 -2.11
N GLY A 598 -20.44 48.83 -2.72
CA GLY A 598 -21.28 49.82 -2.05
C GLY A 598 -20.56 51.06 -1.55
N ASP A 599 -19.24 51.22 -1.79
CA ASP A 599 -18.50 52.40 -1.29
C ASP A 599 -18.52 53.62 -2.21
N GLY A 600 -18.91 53.46 -3.49
CA GLY A 600 -19.14 54.56 -4.44
C GLY A 600 -17.90 55.38 -4.79
N THR A 601 -16.72 54.97 -4.35
CA THR A 601 -15.44 55.46 -4.88
C THR A 601 -14.95 54.51 -5.97
N ASP A 602 -14.13 55.03 -6.88
CA ASP A 602 -13.41 54.27 -7.91
C ASP A 602 -12.32 53.39 -7.24
N GLY A 603 -12.76 52.59 -6.27
CA GLY A 603 -11.97 51.74 -5.40
C GLY A 603 -11.47 50.57 -6.23
N VAL A 604 -10.17 50.61 -6.50
CA VAL A 604 -9.41 49.53 -7.11
C VAL A 604 -9.73 48.19 -6.43
N ALA A 605 -9.84 47.15 -7.28
CA ALA A 605 -9.60 45.72 -7.00
C ALA A 605 -10.77 44.84 -6.50
N ALA A 606 -11.56 44.31 -7.44
CA ALA A 606 -11.98 42.89 -7.48
C ALA A 606 -12.80 42.55 -8.75
N ASN A 607 -13.56 43.51 -9.28
CA ASN A 607 -14.56 43.28 -10.35
C ASN A 607 -14.27 43.93 -11.71
N ASN A 608 -13.12 44.57 -11.88
CA ASN A 608 -12.75 45.30 -13.10
C ASN A 608 -11.29 45.00 -13.47
N THR A 609 -11.07 43.97 -14.27
CA THR A 609 -9.73 43.41 -14.47
C THR A 609 -9.04 43.97 -15.72
N LEU A 610 -9.71 44.07 -16.88
CA LEU A 610 -9.12 44.48 -18.17
C LEU A 610 -10.18 45.01 -19.17
N ALA A 611 -9.79 45.95 -20.05
CA ALA A 611 -10.58 46.32 -21.21
C ALA A 611 -10.75 45.13 -22.18
N GLU A 612 -11.93 44.95 -22.78
CA GLU A 612 -12.17 43.80 -23.67
C GLU A 612 -11.25 43.83 -24.90
N SER A 613 -10.90 45.02 -25.38
CA SER A 613 -9.92 45.20 -26.46
C SER A 613 -8.49 44.82 -26.05
N ASP A 614 -8.11 45.01 -24.79
CA ASP A 614 -6.80 44.56 -24.28
C ASP A 614 -6.76 43.04 -24.14
N HIS A 615 -7.90 42.41 -23.84
CA HIS A 615 -7.99 40.97 -23.65
C HIS A 615 -8.17 40.20 -24.97
N TYR A 616 -9.18 40.57 -25.76
CA TYR A 616 -9.54 39.87 -27.00
C TYR A 616 -8.90 40.48 -28.24
N GLY A 617 -8.40 41.72 -28.19
CA GLY A 617 -7.88 42.40 -29.39
C GLY A 617 -8.94 42.54 -30.47
N THR A 618 -8.79 41.78 -31.55
CA THR A 618 -9.77 41.69 -32.65
C THR A 618 -10.57 40.39 -32.65
N ASP A 619 -10.25 39.47 -31.73
CA ASP A 619 -10.91 38.18 -31.64
C ASP A 619 -12.30 38.33 -31.01
N ALA A 620 -13.18 37.40 -31.34
CA ALA A 620 -14.50 37.33 -30.73
C ALA A 620 -14.40 36.89 -29.26
N ALA A 621 -15.35 37.34 -28.45
CA ALA A 621 -15.39 37.03 -27.02
C ALA A 621 -16.12 35.71 -26.70
N ALA A 622 -16.92 35.20 -27.65
CA ALA A 622 -17.65 33.94 -27.53
C ALA A 622 -17.99 33.39 -28.92
N ARG A 623 -18.33 32.11 -29.00
CA ARG A 623 -18.99 31.50 -30.17
C ARG A 623 -20.47 31.85 -30.21
N THR A 624 -21.15 31.70 -29.08
CA THR A 624 -22.58 31.98 -28.93
C THR A 624 -22.81 32.70 -27.62
N ILE A 625 -23.65 33.72 -27.62
CA ILE A 625 -24.07 34.43 -26.41
C ILE A 625 -25.58 34.23 -26.24
N ASN A 626 -25.98 33.52 -25.20
CA ASN A 626 -27.37 33.28 -24.85
C ASN A 626 -27.76 34.10 -23.61
N ILE A 627 -28.70 35.03 -23.73
CA ILE A 627 -29.33 35.66 -22.55
C ILE A 627 -30.50 34.78 -22.14
N ALA A 628 -30.36 34.11 -21.00
CA ALA A 628 -31.26 33.06 -20.54
C ALA A 628 -32.67 33.58 -20.19
N SER A 629 -33.68 32.77 -20.48
CA SER A 629 -35.06 33.01 -20.02
C SER A 629 -35.23 32.68 -18.54
N GLY A 630 -36.19 33.31 -17.86
CA GLY A 630 -36.55 32.99 -16.47
C GLY A 630 -35.75 33.75 -15.40
N TYR A 631 -34.75 34.53 -15.80
CA TYR A 631 -33.94 35.36 -14.91
C TYR A 631 -34.34 36.83 -15.03
N ALA A 632 -34.64 37.47 -13.89
CA ALA A 632 -35.28 38.80 -13.86
C ALA A 632 -34.38 39.98 -14.29
N ASN A 633 -33.05 39.77 -14.32
CA ASN A 633 -32.06 40.81 -14.65
C ASN A 633 -31.00 40.33 -15.66
N ALA A 634 -31.19 39.16 -16.29
CA ALA A 634 -30.22 38.62 -17.24
C ALA A 634 -30.08 39.57 -18.44
N SER A 635 -28.89 40.13 -18.61
CA SER A 635 -28.64 41.18 -19.60
C SER A 635 -27.20 41.24 -20.05
N LEU A 636 -27.01 41.71 -21.27
CA LEU A 636 -25.71 42.11 -21.81
C LEU A 636 -25.74 43.62 -22.05
N VAL A 637 -24.87 44.37 -21.37
CA VAL A 637 -24.76 45.82 -21.47
C VAL A 637 -23.42 46.18 -22.10
N ILE A 638 -23.45 46.90 -23.22
CA ILE A 638 -22.27 47.23 -24.03
C ILE A 638 -22.13 48.75 -24.07
N GLY A 639 -21.06 49.24 -23.45
CA GLY A 639 -20.49 50.56 -23.65
C GLY A 639 -19.32 50.55 -24.61
N ASN A 640 -18.60 51.66 -24.70
CA ASN A 640 -17.29 51.76 -25.36
C ASN A 640 -16.49 52.93 -24.78
N GLU A 641 -16.41 52.97 -23.45
CA GLU A 641 -15.77 54.03 -22.70
C GLU A 641 -14.25 53.83 -22.61
N ASP A 642 -13.82 52.61 -22.29
CA ASP A 642 -12.42 52.23 -22.04
C ASP A 642 -11.81 51.37 -23.15
N ASN A 643 -12.58 51.10 -24.21
CA ASN A 643 -12.11 50.44 -25.43
C ASN A 643 -11.83 51.49 -26.53
N PRO A 644 -10.98 51.19 -27.53
CA PRO A 644 -10.78 52.05 -28.69
C PRO A 644 -12.09 52.35 -29.45
N THR A 645 -12.16 53.52 -30.08
CA THR A 645 -13.39 54.02 -30.76
C THR A 645 -13.99 53.08 -31.82
N ALA A 646 -13.21 52.13 -32.34
CA ALA A 646 -13.63 51.17 -33.37
C ALA A 646 -13.75 49.72 -32.84
N TYR A 647 -13.65 49.50 -31.53
CA TYR A 647 -13.79 48.16 -30.96
C TYR A 647 -15.23 47.65 -31.06
N ILE A 648 -15.38 46.39 -31.47
CA ILE A 648 -16.66 45.71 -31.61
C ILE A 648 -16.60 44.46 -30.74
N PHE A 649 -17.41 44.44 -29.69
CA PHE A 649 -17.58 43.25 -28.88
C PHE A 649 -18.51 42.28 -29.61
N GLY A 650 -18.25 40.98 -29.61
CA GLY A 650 -19.10 40.12 -30.41
C GLY A 650 -18.87 38.62 -30.29
N THR A 651 -19.76 37.89 -30.95
CA THR A 651 -19.57 36.46 -31.22
C THR A 651 -18.65 36.25 -32.41
N SER A 652 -18.13 35.03 -32.60
CA SER A 652 -17.48 34.67 -33.86
C SER A 652 -18.42 34.89 -35.04
N PHE A 653 -17.87 35.33 -36.18
CA PHE A 653 -18.61 35.50 -37.44
C PHE A 653 -18.59 34.22 -38.28
N THR A 654 -18.86 33.07 -37.64
CA THR A 654 -18.86 31.75 -38.30
C THR A 654 -20.25 31.13 -38.26
N ASP A 655 -20.58 30.30 -39.25
CA ASP A 655 -21.88 29.60 -39.31
C ASP A 655 -22.14 28.82 -38.01
N GLY A 656 -23.34 29.00 -37.44
CA GLY A 656 -23.72 28.48 -36.11
C GLY A 656 -23.29 29.32 -34.90
N SER A 657 -22.59 30.43 -35.08
CA SER A 657 -22.35 31.43 -34.04
C SER A 657 -23.56 32.34 -33.91
N SER A 658 -24.03 32.66 -32.71
CA SER A 658 -25.28 33.40 -32.57
C SER A 658 -25.37 34.22 -31.30
N PHE A 659 -26.07 35.34 -31.39
CA PHE A 659 -26.63 36.01 -30.24
C PHE A 659 -28.10 35.60 -30.07
N LEU A 660 -28.41 34.95 -28.95
CA LEU A 660 -29.74 34.45 -28.60
C LEU A 660 -30.26 35.26 -27.40
N ASN A 661 -31.22 36.14 -27.60
CA ASN A 661 -31.89 36.81 -26.49
C ASN A 661 -33.20 36.09 -26.16
N ASN A 662 -33.11 35.09 -25.30
CA ASN A 662 -34.27 34.31 -24.84
C ASN A 662 -34.95 34.94 -23.62
N ASN A 663 -34.39 36.01 -23.03
CA ASN A 663 -34.98 36.67 -21.87
C ASN A 663 -36.24 37.46 -22.24
N THR A 664 -37.41 36.87 -21.99
CA THR A 664 -38.72 37.50 -22.23
C THR A 664 -39.15 38.49 -21.14
N ASN A 665 -38.36 38.68 -20.08
CA ASN A 665 -38.66 39.64 -19.03
C ASN A 665 -38.38 41.05 -19.57
N ALA A 666 -39.42 41.75 -20.05
CA ALA A 666 -39.30 43.08 -20.63
C ALA A 666 -39.44 44.18 -19.57
N PRO A 667 -38.38 44.95 -19.21
CA PRO A 667 -38.51 46.23 -18.56
C PRO A 667 -38.99 47.23 -19.61
N SER A 668 -39.99 48.04 -19.25
CA SER A 668 -40.65 48.99 -20.16
C SER A 668 -39.94 50.35 -20.31
N ALA A 669 -38.64 50.43 -20.02
CA ALA A 669 -37.96 51.72 -19.90
C ALA A 669 -37.35 52.22 -21.23
N ALA A 670 -37.66 53.47 -21.59
CA ALA A 670 -36.84 54.27 -22.50
C ALA A 670 -35.45 54.50 -21.89
N PHE A 671 -34.42 54.72 -22.73
CA PHE A 671 -33.06 55.04 -22.28
C PHE A 671 -33.09 56.01 -21.10
N PRO A 672 -32.57 55.62 -19.93
CA PRO A 672 -32.59 56.49 -18.78
C PRO A 672 -31.73 57.73 -19.11
N TYR A 673 -32.34 58.91 -18.95
CA TYR A 673 -31.84 60.19 -19.48
C TYR A 673 -30.52 60.68 -18.83
N ALA A 674 -29.95 59.92 -17.89
CA ALA A 674 -28.65 60.19 -17.28
C ALA A 674 -28.12 58.94 -16.54
N ILE A 675 -27.31 58.13 -17.21
CA ILE A 675 -26.64 56.98 -16.59
C ILE A 675 -25.42 57.48 -15.83
N ALA A 676 -25.50 57.52 -14.49
CA ALA A 676 -24.36 57.81 -13.63
C ALA A 676 -23.83 56.50 -13.04
N LYS A 677 -22.50 56.28 -13.11
CA LYS A 677 -21.84 55.05 -12.61
C LYS A 677 -21.97 54.81 -11.10
N GLY A 678 -22.44 55.80 -10.33
CA GLY A 678 -22.52 55.75 -8.86
C GLY A 678 -23.88 55.28 -8.33
N ALA A 679 -23.83 54.53 -7.21
CA ALA A 679 -24.98 53.97 -6.51
C ALA A 679 -26.11 55.01 -6.29
N GLY A 680 -27.23 54.86 -7.01
CA GLY A 680 -28.49 55.51 -6.63
C GLY A 680 -29.42 56.01 -7.73
N THR A 681 -29.03 55.99 -9.02
CA THR A 681 -29.95 56.46 -10.09
C THR A 681 -30.48 55.34 -10.99
N GLU A 682 -29.71 54.26 -11.19
CA GLU A 682 -30.14 53.08 -11.96
C GLU A 682 -29.85 51.79 -11.21
N LEU A 683 -30.88 50.97 -11.05
CA LEU A 683 -30.79 49.66 -10.40
C LEU A 683 -30.66 48.59 -11.47
N LYS A 684 -29.85 47.56 -11.22
CA LYS A 684 -29.73 46.36 -12.06
C LYS A 684 -31.07 45.75 -12.49
N THR A 685 -32.12 45.95 -11.68
CA THR A 685 -33.51 45.54 -11.97
C THR A 685 -34.12 46.18 -13.23
N ASN A 686 -33.49 47.23 -13.76
CA ASN A 686 -33.95 47.94 -14.95
C ASN A 686 -33.39 47.35 -16.25
N PHE A 687 -32.39 46.45 -16.18
CA PHE A 687 -31.73 45.87 -17.34
C PHE A 687 -32.22 44.43 -17.58
N ASN A 688 -32.72 44.17 -18.78
CA ASN A 688 -32.96 42.84 -19.31
C ASN A 688 -32.73 42.81 -20.82
N GLY A 689 -32.17 41.72 -21.32
CA GLY A 689 -31.85 41.58 -22.74
C GLY A 689 -30.58 42.36 -23.13
N LEU A 690 -30.51 42.83 -24.37
CA LEU A 690 -29.33 43.52 -24.91
C LEU A 690 -29.46 45.04 -24.77
N TRP A 691 -28.40 45.69 -24.31
CA TRP A 691 -28.30 47.14 -24.17
C TRP A 691 -27.00 47.64 -24.78
N LEU A 692 -27.07 48.50 -25.80
CA LEU A 692 -25.92 49.28 -26.28
C LEU A 692 -26.14 50.73 -25.84
N ILE A 693 -25.19 51.29 -25.09
CA ILE A 693 -25.35 52.54 -24.34
C ILE A 693 -24.25 53.54 -24.72
N ASN A 694 -24.63 54.70 -25.26
CA ASN A 694 -23.68 55.71 -25.74
C ASN A 694 -23.41 56.82 -24.71
N SER A 695 -24.21 56.89 -23.63
CA SER A 695 -24.16 57.98 -22.64
C SER A 695 -22.97 57.94 -21.66
N LEU A 696 -22.09 56.94 -21.76
CA LEU A 696 -21.00 56.67 -20.80
C LEU A 696 -19.59 57.06 -21.30
N GLY A 697 -19.42 57.53 -22.55
CA GLY A 697 -18.09 57.84 -23.10
C GLY A 697 -18.11 58.55 -24.47
N THR A 698 -16.95 58.63 -25.14
CA THR A 698 -16.83 59.20 -26.51
C THR A 698 -16.80 58.15 -27.63
N GLY A 699 -16.60 56.87 -27.28
CA GLY A 699 -16.66 55.75 -28.21
C GLY A 699 -18.10 55.33 -28.50
N THR A 700 -18.39 54.97 -29.76
CA THR A 700 -19.70 54.39 -30.13
C THR A 700 -19.71 52.91 -29.72
N PRO A 701 -20.67 52.42 -28.93
CA PRO A 701 -20.77 51.00 -28.59
C PRO A 701 -21.08 50.17 -29.84
N GLY A 702 -20.32 49.09 -30.04
CA GLY A 702 -20.42 48.19 -31.17
C GLY A 702 -20.65 46.75 -30.71
N PHE A 703 -21.66 46.07 -31.29
CA PHE A 703 -21.90 44.65 -31.08
C PHE A 703 -21.89 43.89 -32.41
N GLY A 704 -21.08 42.85 -32.52
CA GLY A 704 -20.94 42.02 -33.72
C GLY A 704 -21.45 40.59 -33.50
N THR A 705 -22.19 40.04 -34.46
CA THR A 705 -22.58 38.63 -34.44
C THR A 705 -22.93 38.08 -35.83
N TYR A 706 -22.84 36.76 -36.02
CA TYR A 706 -23.25 36.14 -37.27
C TYR A 706 -24.79 36.14 -37.44
N GLN A 707 -25.53 35.82 -36.37
CA GLN A 707 -26.99 35.76 -36.38
C GLN A 707 -27.57 36.26 -35.05
N ILE A 708 -28.73 36.93 -35.10
CA ILE A 708 -29.52 37.32 -33.93
C ILE A 708 -30.86 36.56 -33.93
N GLU A 709 -31.14 35.85 -32.83
CA GLU A 709 -32.49 35.40 -32.49
C GLU A 709 -32.97 36.15 -31.24
N ASN A 710 -34.03 36.94 -31.36
CA ASN A 710 -34.52 37.78 -30.27
C ASN A 710 -35.97 37.44 -29.88
N LYS A 711 -36.14 36.94 -28.67
CA LYS A 711 -37.44 36.76 -27.98
C LYS A 711 -37.66 37.81 -26.86
N GLY A 712 -36.62 38.57 -26.52
CA GLY A 712 -36.62 39.60 -25.47
C GLY A 712 -36.57 41.03 -25.97
N THR A 713 -36.00 41.93 -25.16
CA THR A 713 -35.80 43.35 -25.48
C THR A 713 -34.37 43.62 -25.95
N ILE A 714 -34.22 44.42 -27.02
CA ILE A 714 -32.94 45.01 -27.45
C ILE A 714 -33.09 46.53 -27.42
N ASN A 715 -32.24 47.20 -26.65
CA ASN A 715 -32.12 48.66 -26.61
C ASN A 715 -30.79 49.05 -27.24
N ASN A 716 -30.82 49.87 -28.30
CA ASN A 716 -29.62 50.20 -29.08
C ASN A 716 -29.41 51.72 -29.28
N GLU A 717 -28.37 52.29 -28.65
CA GLU A 717 -27.83 53.63 -28.89
C GLU A 717 -26.52 53.62 -29.73
N GLY A 718 -26.10 52.45 -30.23
CA GLY A 718 -24.85 52.23 -30.96
C GLY A 718 -25.03 51.50 -32.29
N VAL A 719 -24.07 50.63 -32.61
CA VAL A 719 -24.01 49.85 -33.85
C VAL A 719 -24.12 48.36 -33.55
N ILE A 720 -25.04 47.68 -34.24
CA ILE A 720 -25.12 46.21 -34.25
C ILE A 720 -24.77 45.75 -35.66
N GLU A 721 -23.73 44.92 -35.78
CA GLU A 721 -23.29 44.29 -37.02
C GLU A 721 -23.78 42.84 -37.06
N VAL A 722 -24.51 42.47 -38.13
CA VAL A 722 -25.07 41.13 -38.30
C VAL A 722 -24.66 40.56 -39.65
N GLY A 723 -24.01 39.39 -39.59
CA GLY A 723 -23.66 38.56 -40.74
C GLY A 723 -22.26 38.80 -41.32
N GLU A 724 -21.74 37.76 -41.99
CA GLU A 724 -20.72 37.81 -43.03
C GLU A 724 -20.93 36.66 -44.03
#